data_AF-A0A954X6R1-F1
#
_entry.id   AF-A0A954X6R1-F1
#
_cell.length_a   1.000
_cell.length_b   1.000
_cell.length_c   1.000
_cell.angle_alpha   90.00
_cell.angle_beta   90.00
_cell.angle_gamma   90.00
#
_symmetry.space_group_name_H-M   'P 1'
#
loop_
_entity.id
_entity.type
_entity.pdbx_description
1 polymer ?
#
loop_
_entity_poly.entity_id
_entity_poly.type
_entity_poly.pdbx_seq_one_letter_code
_entity_poly.pdbx_strand_id
1 'polypeptide(L)'
;LTLSRGAATLSNGEAQRIRLASQLGSGLCGVLYVLDEPTIGLHPRDNTRLLTALHKLRDLGNTLVVVEHDREVIEGCDAICDFGPAAGRLGGQVVAQGSPTQLSRRRGSVTGPYLSGKKAIGIPSNRRLGKVSENANDNVRGKATGNAKAAPTPLDQVHSLRIINARHRNLRGIDVTIPLETLTAITGPSGSGKSSLVNDVLYATLARTLHRASVTPGAHDEIRGLEHINKVIRVDQTPLGNSPTSNPATYTGVFDKIRELFAQLPDAKVRGYSPRRFSFNVAGGRCEDCEGNGQKCIEMHFLPDVWVECETCRGKRYNPETLAIQFHGQSISDVLEMTCGDAVQLFENIPSIRRILQTLCDVGLDYLTLGQSAPTLSGGEAQRVKLAAELARPNTGRTLYLLDEPTTGLHFDDLAKLLEVMQRLVDLGNTVVVIEHNLDVIKQADWVIDMGPEAGEAGGQVVIAGTPEQVVEYATTQSRGSDRRSYTGEALAPILAAGPYVLRPTYSAEEHAEAAEEKFRIADVIGDAAMPWEKDGHGWHTRDRVGRNGEPCRWDGRILADVIDRIYELGTFSETNWNSRSVVEIAAETKSYGWFLHAITGETWLLKLKFRVPSNTFQATKLRADLPLKTLNEMYDIPLYSNDPRIKIKSTRGPLQEIELRLHGYEEIDRPAFWHFLETAVEAFQRFASDAPKTLDEHMPWKKLGKKWHLMRKGFPNGKRIAWEVEVL
;
A
#
# COMPACT_ATOMS: atom_id res chain seq x y z
N LEU A 1 23.72 26.01 16.55
CA LEU A 1 22.33 26.50 16.47
C LEU A 1 22.30 27.96 16.90
N THR A 2 21.49 28.80 16.27
CA THR A 2 21.27 30.18 16.71
C THR A 2 20.09 30.24 17.68
N LEU A 3 20.13 31.16 18.64
CA LEU A 3 19.08 31.32 19.65
C LEU A 3 17.72 31.73 19.06
N SER A 4 17.71 32.31 17.86
CA SER A 4 16.50 32.77 17.16
C SER A 4 15.80 31.68 16.32
N ARG A 5 16.34 30.45 16.25
CA ARG A 5 15.74 29.38 15.44
C ARG A 5 14.43 28.91 16.06
N GLY A 6 13.35 28.92 15.27
CA GLY A 6 12.04 28.48 15.72
C GLY A 6 12.00 26.99 16.04
N ALA A 7 11.37 26.63 17.16
CA ALA A 7 11.32 25.24 17.66
C ALA A 7 10.70 24.25 16.66
N ALA A 8 9.69 24.68 15.88
CA ALA A 8 9.03 23.84 14.87
C ALA A 8 9.93 23.47 13.67
N THR A 9 11.11 24.08 13.53
CA THR A 9 12.07 23.81 12.44
C THR A 9 13.22 22.92 12.86
N LEU A 10 13.22 22.43 14.11
CA LEU A 10 14.22 21.52 14.63
C LEU A 10 13.88 20.09 14.22
N SER A 11 14.92 19.32 13.90
CA SER A 11 14.78 17.86 13.82
C SER A 11 14.52 17.26 15.19
N ASN A 12 14.00 16.03 15.23
CA ASN A 12 13.72 15.32 16.48
C ASN A 12 14.98 15.20 17.36
N GLY A 13 16.12 14.80 16.78
CA GLY A 13 17.39 14.72 17.51
C GLY A 13 17.91 16.07 18.00
N GLU A 14 17.73 17.16 17.24
CA GLU A 14 18.08 18.52 17.70
C GLU A 14 17.23 18.94 18.90
N ALA A 15 15.91 18.72 18.85
CA ALA A 15 15.00 19.06 19.94
C ALA A 15 15.31 18.26 21.21
N GLN A 16 15.59 16.96 21.07
CA GLN A 16 15.96 16.07 22.16
C GLN A 16 17.26 16.53 22.85
N ARG A 17 18.30 16.86 22.07
CA ARG A 17 19.57 17.36 22.63
C ARG A 17 19.45 18.71 23.31
N ILE A 18 18.60 19.61 22.83
CA ILE A 18 18.30 20.87 23.53
C ILE A 18 17.68 20.59 24.89
N ARG A 19 16.74 19.63 24.97
CA ARG A 19 16.14 19.22 26.23
C ARG A 19 17.19 18.62 27.18
N LEU A 20 18.08 17.77 26.68
CA LEU A 20 19.19 17.21 27.45
C LEU A 20 20.14 18.30 27.98
N ALA A 21 20.52 19.27 27.14
CA ALA A 21 21.37 20.38 27.53
C ALA A 21 20.72 21.23 28.64
N SER A 22 19.40 21.45 28.57
CA SER A 22 18.65 22.14 29.63
C SER A 22 18.66 21.37 30.95
N GLN A 23 18.64 20.04 30.93
CA GLN A 23 18.72 19.22 32.14
C GLN A 23 20.12 19.18 32.74
N LEU A 24 21.16 19.17 31.91
CA LEU A 24 22.54 19.32 32.39
C LEU A 24 22.74 20.67 33.10
N GLY A 25 22.09 21.72 32.63
CA GLY A 25 22.15 23.06 33.23
C GLY A 25 21.39 23.22 34.54
N SER A 26 20.42 22.34 34.85
CA SER A 26 19.61 22.45 36.08
C SER A 26 20.32 21.92 37.33
N GLY A 27 21.37 21.11 37.17
CA GLY A 27 22.17 20.58 38.27
C GLY A 27 21.40 19.70 39.25
N LEU A 28 20.33 19.06 38.80
CA LEU A 28 19.52 18.16 39.63
C LEU A 28 20.31 16.90 40.01
N CYS A 29 20.11 16.41 41.23
CA CYS A 29 20.66 15.15 41.75
C CYS A 29 19.50 14.22 42.18
N GLY A 30 19.71 12.90 42.14
CA GLY A 30 18.71 11.92 42.56
C GLY A 30 17.58 11.70 41.55
N VAL A 31 17.75 12.13 40.30
CA VAL A 31 16.75 11.99 39.24
C VAL A 31 17.02 10.73 38.40
N LEU A 32 15.95 10.04 38.00
CA LEU A 32 15.99 8.99 36.98
C LEU A 32 15.72 9.61 35.60
N TYR A 33 16.75 9.70 34.78
CA TYR A 33 16.64 10.12 33.39
C TYR A 33 16.43 8.91 32.49
N VAL A 34 15.36 8.94 31.70
CA VAL A 34 15.11 7.95 30.64
C VAL A 34 15.31 8.63 29.30
N LEU A 35 16.29 8.18 28.54
CA LEU A 35 16.67 8.73 27.24
C LEU A 35 16.43 7.69 26.14
N ASP A 36 15.82 8.11 25.06
CA ASP A 36 15.48 7.29 23.90
C ASP A 36 16.33 7.69 22.70
N GLU A 37 17.40 6.95 22.41
CA GLU A 37 18.34 7.18 21.29
C GLU A 37 18.91 8.60 21.16
N PRO A 38 19.65 9.11 22.17
CA PRO A 38 20.22 10.46 22.13
C PRO A 38 21.23 10.70 21.00
N THR A 39 21.74 9.64 20.34
CA THR A 39 22.65 9.73 19.18
C THR A 39 21.95 10.04 17.85
N ILE A 40 20.61 10.08 17.78
CA ILE A 40 19.87 10.32 16.52
C ILE A 40 20.35 11.59 15.82
N GLY A 41 20.73 11.46 14.54
CA GLY A 41 21.23 12.56 13.72
C GLY A 41 22.49 13.23 14.27
N LEU A 42 23.29 12.52 15.08
CA LEU A 42 24.60 12.95 15.56
C LEU A 42 25.70 12.28 14.72
N HIS A 43 26.72 13.06 14.36
CA HIS A 43 27.86 12.52 13.65
C HIS A 43 28.80 11.77 14.61
N PRO A 44 29.43 10.65 14.20
CA PRO A 44 30.31 9.86 15.08
C PRO A 44 31.36 10.67 15.85
N ARG A 45 31.95 11.69 15.21
CA ARG A 45 32.85 12.68 15.86
C ARG A 45 32.31 13.25 17.18
N ASP A 46 31.02 13.54 17.24
CA ASP A 46 30.38 14.22 18.37
C ASP A 46 29.81 13.22 19.40
N ASN A 47 29.83 11.90 19.13
CA ASN A 47 29.40 10.86 20.08
C ASN A 47 30.21 10.90 21.37
N THR A 48 31.53 11.07 21.29
CA THR A 48 32.38 11.16 22.49
C THR A 48 31.99 12.33 23.40
N ARG A 49 31.55 13.46 22.81
CA ARG A 49 31.08 14.63 23.58
C ARG A 49 29.76 14.34 24.28
N LEU A 50 28.83 13.67 23.59
CA LEU A 50 27.56 13.24 24.18
C LEU A 50 27.81 12.27 25.33
N LEU A 51 28.65 11.24 25.13
CA LEU A 51 29.00 10.28 26.18
C LEU A 51 29.60 10.94 27.41
N THR A 52 30.53 11.87 27.21
CA THR A 52 31.11 12.65 28.31
C THR A 52 30.04 13.43 29.08
N ALA A 53 29.05 13.99 28.37
CA ALA A 53 27.95 14.71 29.00
C ALA A 53 27.00 13.78 29.77
N LEU A 54 26.71 12.58 29.24
CA LEU A 54 25.91 11.56 29.92
C LEU A 54 26.61 11.05 31.19
N HIS A 55 27.93 10.79 31.13
CA HIS A 55 28.72 10.42 32.32
C HIS A 55 28.72 11.53 33.35
N LYS A 56 28.88 12.81 32.95
CA LYS A 56 28.75 13.94 33.88
C LYS A 56 27.37 13.98 34.56
N LEU A 57 26.29 13.75 33.81
CA LEU A 57 24.94 13.74 34.38
C LEU A 57 24.76 12.62 35.40
N ARG A 58 25.30 11.43 35.11
CA ARG A 58 25.35 10.28 36.04
C ARG A 58 26.15 10.63 37.29
N ASP A 59 27.35 11.18 37.13
CA ASP A 59 28.30 11.45 38.22
C ASP A 59 27.83 12.56 39.17
N LEU A 60 26.85 13.38 38.76
CA LEU A 60 26.10 14.27 39.65
C LEU A 60 25.20 13.52 40.66
N GLY A 61 25.13 12.19 40.60
CA GLY A 61 24.27 11.37 41.47
C GLY A 61 22.90 11.07 40.87
N ASN A 62 22.81 11.01 39.53
CA ASN A 62 21.60 10.63 38.82
C ASN A 62 21.72 9.22 38.24
N THR A 63 20.57 8.59 37.98
CA THR A 63 20.52 7.32 37.24
C THR A 63 20.08 7.61 35.82
N LEU A 64 20.82 7.09 34.84
CA LEU A 64 20.48 7.22 33.43
C LEU A 64 20.11 5.83 32.88
N VAL A 65 18.90 5.72 32.33
CA VAL A 65 18.46 4.59 31.52
C VAL A 65 18.41 5.07 30.08
N VAL A 66 19.25 4.48 29.24
CA VAL A 66 19.39 4.88 27.83
C VAL A 66 19.02 3.71 26.95
N VAL A 67 18.06 3.92 26.05
CA VAL A 67 17.76 3.01 24.94
C VAL A 67 18.65 3.42 23.78
N GLU A 68 19.54 2.54 23.32
CA GLU A 68 20.51 2.85 22.28
C GLU A 68 20.88 1.63 21.44
N HIS A 69 21.34 1.92 20.23
CA HIS A 69 21.87 0.96 19.28
C HIS A 69 23.29 1.31 18.82
N ASP A 70 23.77 2.53 19.12
CA ASP A 70 25.13 2.95 18.78
C ASP A 70 26.19 2.17 19.55
N ARG A 71 27.20 1.68 18.80
CA ARG A 71 28.27 0.83 19.33
C ARG A 71 29.10 1.55 20.39
N GLU A 72 29.47 2.82 20.18
CA GLU A 72 30.31 3.55 21.12
C GLU A 72 29.58 3.79 22.44
N VAL A 73 28.27 4.06 22.37
CA VAL A 73 27.44 4.24 23.58
C VAL A 73 27.29 2.92 24.34
N ILE A 74 27.04 1.82 23.64
CA ILE A 74 26.93 0.49 24.25
C ILE A 74 28.25 0.07 24.91
N GLU A 75 29.39 0.28 24.26
CA GLU A 75 30.69 -0.06 24.83
C GLU A 75 31.06 0.84 26.02
N GLY A 76 30.56 2.08 26.06
CA GLY A 76 30.81 3.06 27.13
C GLY A 76 29.86 3.01 28.34
N CYS A 77 28.91 2.07 28.39
CA CYS A 77 27.94 1.97 29.48
C CYS A 77 28.45 1.15 30.68
N ASP A 78 27.94 1.44 31.88
CA ASP A 78 28.30 0.73 33.11
C ASP A 78 27.63 -0.65 33.18
N ALA A 79 26.38 -0.72 32.74
CA ALA A 79 25.56 -1.93 32.69
C ALA A 79 24.63 -1.88 31.48
N ILE A 80 24.43 -3.04 30.85
CA ILE A 80 23.55 -3.24 29.70
C ILE A 80 22.52 -4.32 30.02
N CYS A 81 21.29 -4.08 29.57
CA CYS A 81 20.19 -5.04 29.53
C CYS A 81 19.83 -5.27 28.07
N ASP A 82 20.11 -6.48 27.57
CA ASP A 82 19.80 -6.88 26.20
C ASP A 82 18.42 -7.53 26.17
N PHE A 83 17.53 -6.99 25.33
CA PHE A 83 16.17 -7.48 25.14
C PHE A 83 16.10 -8.34 23.88
N GLY A 84 15.30 -9.40 23.93
CA GLY A 84 15.13 -10.32 22.80
C GLY A 84 14.23 -11.50 23.17
N PRO A 85 14.40 -12.68 22.52
CA PRO A 85 15.35 -12.97 21.42
C PRO A 85 14.96 -12.38 20.05
N ALA A 86 13.73 -11.87 19.91
CA ALA A 86 13.23 -11.23 18.69
C ALA A 86 12.38 -9.99 19.04
N ALA A 87 11.79 -9.36 18.03
CA ALA A 87 10.91 -8.20 18.20
C ALA A 87 9.43 -8.61 18.40
N GLY A 88 8.59 -7.66 18.82
CA GLY A 88 7.16 -7.84 19.06
C GLY A 88 6.83 -8.94 20.07
N ARG A 89 5.86 -9.81 19.75
CA ARG A 89 5.36 -10.87 20.65
C ARG A 89 6.42 -11.92 21.01
N LEU A 90 7.44 -12.08 20.17
CA LEU A 90 8.56 -13.01 20.39
C LEU A 90 9.71 -12.37 21.19
N GLY A 91 9.55 -11.10 21.59
CA GLY A 91 10.51 -10.34 22.40
C GLY A 91 10.04 -10.14 23.84
N GLY A 92 10.45 -9.00 24.41
CA GLY A 92 10.02 -8.57 25.74
C GLY A 92 10.70 -9.31 26.91
N GLN A 93 11.72 -10.12 26.64
CA GLN A 93 12.50 -10.82 27.66
C GLN A 93 13.91 -10.24 27.73
N VAL A 94 14.47 -10.15 28.94
CA VAL A 94 15.88 -9.81 29.13
C VAL A 94 16.70 -11.07 28.86
N VAL A 95 17.29 -11.15 27.66
CA VAL A 95 18.07 -12.32 27.23
C VAL A 95 19.45 -12.34 27.86
N ALA A 96 19.98 -11.16 28.19
CA ALA A 96 21.26 -11.02 28.86
C ALA A 96 21.37 -9.68 29.61
N GLN A 97 22.10 -9.70 30.72
CA GLN A 97 22.36 -8.52 31.54
C GLN A 97 23.77 -8.58 32.12
N GLY A 98 24.45 -7.44 32.21
CA GLY A 98 25.79 -7.33 32.81
C GLY A 98 26.57 -6.15 32.26
N SER A 99 27.89 -6.20 32.34
CA SER A 99 28.75 -5.24 31.63
C SER A 99 28.82 -5.56 30.12
N PRO A 100 29.20 -4.60 29.25
CA PRO A 100 29.40 -4.86 27.81
C PRO A 100 30.35 -6.03 27.52
N THR A 101 31.40 -6.16 28.34
CA THR A 101 32.40 -7.25 28.26
C THR A 101 31.84 -8.61 28.68
N GLN A 102 30.87 -8.64 29.60
CA GLN A 102 30.16 -9.87 29.96
C GLN A 102 29.15 -10.25 28.88
N LEU A 103 28.47 -9.25 28.31
CA LEU A 103 27.46 -9.44 27.27
C LEU A 103 28.04 -10.08 26.00
N SER A 104 29.22 -9.63 25.57
CA SER A 104 29.91 -10.15 24.37
C SER A 104 30.25 -11.66 24.46
N ARG A 105 30.27 -12.23 25.66
CA ARG A 105 30.54 -13.65 25.91
C ARG A 105 29.27 -14.50 26.07
N ARG A 106 28.11 -13.87 26.27
CA ARG A 106 26.83 -14.59 26.46
C ARG A 106 26.28 -15.06 25.12
N ARG A 107 25.98 -16.36 25.03
CA ARG A 107 25.45 -16.98 23.80
C ARG A 107 24.00 -16.62 23.49
N GLY A 108 23.20 -16.27 24.51
CA GLY A 108 21.79 -15.89 24.34
C GLY A 108 21.56 -14.43 23.97
N SER A 109 22.61 -13.61 23.93
CA SER A 109 22.51 -12.19 23.58
C SER A 109 22.42 -12.01 22.06
N VAL A 110 21.49 -11.17 21.61
CA VAL A 110 21.35 -10.80 20.19
C VAL A 110 22.44 -9.78 19.82
N THR A 111 22.75 -8.87 20.74
CA THR A 111 23.75 -7.81 20.59
C THR A 111 25.19 -8.32 20.77
N GLY A 112 25.42 -9.29 21.65
CA GLY A 112 26.74 -9.82 22.02
C GLY A 112 27.62 -10.31 20.84
N PRO A 113 27.08 -11.04 19.84
CA PRO A 113 27.82 -11.42 18.64
C PRO A 113 28.42 -10.24 17.86
N TYR A 114 27.72 -9.10 17.79
CA TYR A 114 28.20 -7.89 17.13
C TYR A 114 29.30 -7.19 17.93
N LEU A 115 29.13 -7.09 19.26
CA LEU A 115 30.15 -6.53 20.15
C LEU A 115 31.45 -7.36 20.15
N SER A 116 31.32 -8.69 20.08
CA SER A 116 32.47 -9.60 20.01
C SER A 116 33.15 -9.68 18.63
N GLY A 117 32.54 -9.09 17.59
CA GLY A 117 33.00 -9.19 16.21
C GLY A 117 32.76 -10.55 15.54
N LYS A 118 32.05 -11.49 16.19
CA LYS A 118 31.65 -12.78 15.59
C LYS A 118 30.66 -12.60 14.44
N LYS A 119 29.83 -11.57 14.53
CA LYS A 119 28.92 -11.14 13.47
C LYS A 119 29.25 -9.69 13.12
N ALA A 120 29.33 -9.39 11.83
CA ALA A 120 29.61 -8.07 11.34
C ALA A 120 28.92 -7.88 9.98
N ILE A 121 28.48 -6.66 9.70
CA ILE A 121 28.06 -6.28 8.35
C ILE A 121 29.33 -6.21 7.49
N GLY A 122 29.43 -7.06 6.47
CA GLY A 122 30.61 -7.12 5.60
C GLY A 122 30.80 -5.83 4.80
N ILE A 123 31.99 -5.63 4.24
CA ILE A 123 32.29 -4.52 3.32
C ILE A 123 32.23 -5.08 1.89
N PRO A 124 31.48 -4.48 0.95
CA PRO A 124 31.34 -5.04 -0.39
C PRO A 124 32.65 -4.93 -1.17
N SER A 125 33.17 -6.06 -1.64
CA SER A 125 34.39 -6.11 -2.46
C SER A 125 34.15 -5.73 -3.93
N ASN A 126 32.88 -5.71 -4.37
CA ASN A 126 32.44 -5.44 -5.75
C ASN A 126 31.53 -4.20 -5.82
N ARG A 127 32.06 -3.02 -5.50
CA ARG A 127 31.32 -1.75 -5.69
C ARG A 127 30.99 -1.54 -7.16
N ARG A 128 29.79 -1.02 -7.46
CA ARG A 128 29.28 -0.89 -8.84
C ARG A 128 30.13 0.02 -9.72
N LEU A 129 30.77 1.02 -9.12
CA LEU A 129 31.67 1.96 -9.80
C LEU A 129 33.14 1.47 -9.88
N GLY A 130 33.44 0.27 -9.36
CA GLY A 130 34.82 -0.22 -9.14
C GLY A 130 35.45 -1.06 -10.26
N LYS A 131 34.70 -1.48 -11.30
CA LYS A 131 35.24 -2.29 -12.41
C LYS A 131 35.29 -1.53 -13.73
N VAL A 132 36.21 -0.58 -13.87
CA VAL A 132 36.66 -0.09 -15.18
C VAL A 132 38.17 0.08 -15.20
N SER A 133 38.91 -1.00 -14.98
CA SER A 133 40.33 -1.10 -15.35
C SER A 133 40.75 -2.56 -15.25
N GLU A 134 40.53 -3.35 -16.28
CA GLU A 134 41.26 -4.62 -16.49
C GLU A 134 41.14 -5.18 -17.92
N ASN A 135 40.13 -4.79 -18.70
CA ASN A 135 39.98 -5.25 -20.09
C ASN A 135 40.50 -4.27 -21.16
N ALA A 136 41.58 -3.54 -20.89
CA ALA A 136 42.23 -2.66 -21.88
C ALA A 136 43.68 -3.05 -22.18
N ASN A 137 44.08 -4.28 -21.83
CA ASN A 137 45.46 -4.76 -21.99
C ASN A 137 45.62 -5.92 -22.99
N ASP A 138 44.73 -6.05 -23.97
CA ASP A 138 45.06 -6.81 -25.18
C ASP A 138 44.66 -6.02 -26.42
N ASN A 139 45.67 -5.74 -27.24
CA ASN A 139 45.66 -4.95 -28.49
C ASN A 139 45.69 -3.44 -28.30
N VAL A 140 46.90 -2.87 -28.20
CA VAL A 140 47.48 -1.96 -29.22
C VAL A 140 48.98 -1.81 -28.93
N ARG A 141 49.83 -2.56 -29.65
CA ARG A 141 51.21 -2.12 -29.94
C ARG A 141 51.12 -1.08 -31.06
N GLY A 142 51.05 0.20 -30.69
CA GLY A 142 50.95 1.31 -31.63
C GLY A 142 51.55 2.59 -31.05
N LYS A 143 52.63 3.05 -31.68
CA LYS A 143 53.50 4.20 -31.40
C LYS A 143 52.85 5.41 -30.68
N ALA A 144 53.59 5.90 -29.67
CA ALA A 144 53.37 7.16 -28.98
C ALA A 144 53.58 8.39 -29.87
N THR A 145 52.59 9.28 -29.93
CA THR A 145 52.75 10.72 -30.21
C THR A 145 51.54 11.52 -29.70
N GLY A 146 51.76 12.53 -28.85
CA GLY A 146 50.93 13.75 -28.76
C GLY A 146 49.79 13.79 -27.73
N ASN A 147 49.91 14.74 -26.77
CA ASN A 147 48.89 15.28 -25.86
C ASN A 147 48.12 14.28 -24.97
N ALA A 148 48.63 14.08 -23.75
CA ALA A 148 47.92 13.42 -22.67
C ALA A 148 46.66 14.22 -22.26
N LYS A 149 45.51 13.88 -22.84
CA LYS A 149 44.21 14.13 -22.20
C LYS A 149 44.16 13.27 -20.94
N ALA A 150 43.79 13.88 -19.81
CA ALA A 150 43.57 13.18 -18.55
C ALA A 150 42.66 11.96 -18.78
N ALA A 151 43.02 10.82 -18.18
CA ALA A 151 42.22 9.61 -18.25
C ALA A 151 40.78 9.93 -17.78
N PRO A 152 39.73 9.41 -18.45
CA PRO A 152 38.35 9.66 -18.05
C PRO A 152 38.13 9.19 -16.62
N THR A 153 37.54 10.05 -15.80
CA THR A 153 37.16 9.74 -14.43
C THR A 153 36.04 8.69 -14.43
N PRO A 154 35.91 7.81 -13.42
CA PRO A 154 34.84 6.79 -13.37
C PRO A 154 33.41 7.37 -13.53
N LEU A 155 33.22 8.65 -13.17
CA LEU A 155 31.98 9.40 -13.35
C LEU A 155 31.64 9.76 -14.82
N ASP A 156 32.61 9.75 -15.73
CA ASP A 156 32.40 10.16 -17.13
C ASP A 156 31.71 9.07 -17.97
N GLN A 157 31.53 7.87 -17.42
CA GLN A 157 30.97 6.71 -18.12
C GLN A 157 29.59 6.28 -17.58
N VAL A 158 29.09 6.91 -16.51
CA VAL A 158 27.83 6.56 -15.82
C VAL A 158 26.85 7.74 -15.90
N HIS A 159 25.57 7.46 -16.09
CA HIS A 159 24.54 8.50 -15.99
C HIS A 159 24.59 9.15 -14.61
N SER A 160 24.50 10.47 -14.54
CA SER A 160 24.61 11.19 -13.27
C SER A 160 23.66 12.37 -13.20
N LEU A 161 23.21 12.67 -11.99
CA LEU A 161 22.52 13.91 -11.65
C LEU A 161 23.55 14.94 -11.20
N ARG A 162 23.54 16.13 -11.81
CA ARG A 162 24.42 17.23 -11.42
C ARG A 162 23.62 18.41 -10.93
N ILE A 163 23.76 18.71 -9.64
CA ILE A 163 23.20 19.91 -8.99
C ILE A 163 24.22 21.03 -9.16
N ILE A 164 23.82 22.16 -9.76
CA ILE A 164 24.72 23.27 -10.07
C ILE A 164 24.43 24.45 -9.13
N ASN A 165 25.49 24.93 -8.50
CA ASN A 165 25.53 26.14 -7.69
C ASN A 165 24.40 26.20 -6.64
N ALA A 166 24.27 25.17 -5.79
CA ALA A 166 23.26 25.16 -4.73
C ALA A 166 23.64 26.16 -3.61
N ARG A 167 22.71 27.06 -3.29
CA ARG A 167 22.88 28.21 -2.38
C ARG A 167 21.80 28.30 -1.30
N HIS A 168 21.01 27.24 -1.11
CA HIS A 168 19.94 27.26 -0.10
C HIS A 168 20.51 27.22 1.33
N ARG A 169 20.07 28.14 2.20
CA ARG A 169 20.55 28.29 3.60
C ARG A 169 22.06 28.49 3.69
N ASN A 170 22.79 27.58 4.33
CA ASN A 170 24.24 27.69 4.53
C ASN A 170 25.07 27.11 3.37
N LEU A 171 24.44 26.60 2.30
CA LEU A 171 25.16 26.06 1.14
C LEU A 171 25.93 27.17 0.39
N ARG A 172 27.22 26.96 0.15
CA ARG A 172 28.14 27.97 -0.40
C ARG A 172 28.31 27.86 -1.92
N GLY A 173 27.20 27.78 -2.66
CA GLY A 173 27.24 27.70 -4.13
C GLY A 173 27.90 26.41 -4.63
N ILE A 174 27.46 25.27 -4.11
CA ILE A 174 28.13 23.99 -4.36
C ILE A 174 27.65 23.32 -5.65
N ASP A 175 28.58 22.68 -6.35
CA ASP A 175 28.30 21.76 -7.45
C ASP A 175 28.45 20.32 -6.94
N VAL A 176 27.41 19.50 -7.13
CA VAL A 176 27.37 18.12 -6.64
C VAL A 176 26.94 17.18 -7.75
N THR A 177 27.68 16.10 -7.95
CA THR A 177 27.34 15.04 -8.90
C THR A 177 26.98 13.76 -8.15
N ILE A 178 25.82 13.19 -8.46
CA ILE A 178 25.30 11.94 -7.90
C ILE A 178 25.25 10.91 -9.04
N PRO A 179 26.03 9.83 -9.00
CA PRO A 179 25.94 8.76 -9.99
C PRO A 179 24.62 8.00 -9.85
N LEU A 180 23.95 7.72 -10.97
CA LEU A 180 22.73 6.91 -11.02
C LEU A 180 23.07 5.43 -10.97
N GLU A 181 22.07 4.61 -10.61
CA GLU A 181 22.20 3.15 -10.47
C GLU A 181 23.21 2.74 -9.39
N THR A 182 23.36 3.59 -8.37
CA THR A 182 24.26 3.37 -7.23
C THR A 182 23.58 3.63 -5.90
N LEU A 183 24.15 3.07 -4.84
CA LEU A 183 23.87 3.48 -3.46
C LEU A 183 24.80 4.65 -3.10
N THR A 184 24.27 5.87 -3.06
CA THR A 184 25.01 7.08 -2.69
C THR A 184 24.70 7.50 -1.25
N ALA A 185 25.70 7.63 -0.39
CA ALA A 185 25.56 8.16 0.96
C ALA A 185 26.02 9.62 1.04
N ILE A 186 25.19 10.48 1.65
CA ILE A 186 25.52 11.88 1.94
C ILE A 186 25.82 11.99 3.43
N THR A 187 27.04 12.38 3.76
CA THR A 187 27.61 12.31 5.12
C THR A 187 28.09 13.67 5.60
N GLY A 188 28.57 13.72 6.84
CA GLY A 188 29.21 14.89 7.45
C GLY A 188 28.43 15.47 8.63
N PRO A 189 29.00 16.43 9.38
CA PRO A 189 28.46 16.87 10.68
C PRO A 189 27.02 17.39 10.67
N SER A 190 26.32 17.30 11.81
CA SER A 190 24.95 17.79 11.95
C SER A 190 24.90 19.31 11.73
N GLY A 191 24.12 19.77 10.75
CA GLY A 191 24.10 21.18 10.32
C GLY A 191 25.10 21.54 9.22
N SER A 192 25.79 20.59 8.59
CA SER A 192 26.66 20.84 7.43
C SER A 192 25.92 21.20 6.14
N GLY A 193 24.60 20.97 6.08
CA GLY A 193 23.75 21.29 4.92
C GLY A 193 23.13 20.08 4.20
N LYS A 194 23.30 18.85 4.70
CA LYS A 194 22.80 17.58 4.09
C LYS A 194 21.32 17.63 3.72
N SER A 195 20.44 17.85 4.71
CA SER A 195 19.00 17.91 4.47
C SER A 195 18.60 19.07 3.57
N SER A 196 19.33 20.19 3.59
CA SER A 196 19.06 21.31 2.69
C SER A 196 19.47 21.02 1.24
N LEU A 197 20.52 20.24 1.02
CA LEU A 197 20.87 19.77 -0.32
C LEU A 197 19.87 18.73 -0.84
N VAL A 198 19.52 17.73 -0.03
CA VAL A 198 18.70 16.60 -0.47
C VAL A 198 17.20 16.90 -0.46
N ASN A 199 16.66 17.42 0.64
CA ASN A 199 15.22 17.62 0.80
C ASN A 199 14.76 18.95 0.20
N ASP A 200 15.47 20.05 0.50
CA ASP A 200 15.03 21.38 0.10
C ASP A 200 15.40 21.74 -1.36
N VAL A 201 16.53 21.23 -1.87
CA VAL A 201 16.97 21.47 -3.26
C VAL A 201 16.62 20.29 -4.16
N LEU A 202 17.26 19.13 -3.98
CA LEU A 202 17.13 17.99 -4.90
C LEU A 202 15.69 17.45 -4.99
N TYR A 203 15.10 17.07 -3.86
CA TYR A 203 13.73 16.53 -3.81
C TYR A 203 12.71 17.55 -4.28
N ALA A 204 12.77 18.80 -3.79
CA ALA A 204 11.79 19.82 -4.15
C ALA A 204 11.80 20.12 -5.66
N THR A 205 12.99 20.21 -6.29
CA THR A 205 13.10 20.38 -7.74
C THR A 205 12.55 19.18 -8.51
N LEU A 206 12.92 17.96 -8.10
CA LEU A 206 12.44 16.74 -8.75
C LEU A 206 10.92 16.57 -8.58
N ALA A 207 10.37 16.81 -7.39
CA ALA A 207 8.94 16.72 -7.12
C ALA A 207 8.14 17.76 -7.91
N ARG A 208 8.69 18.98 -8.07
CA ARG A 208 8.05 20.01 -8.90
C ARG A 208 8.06 19.63 -10.38
N THR A 209 9.18 19.11 -10.89
CA THR A 209 9.34 18.81 -12.32
C THR A 209 8.63 17.51 -12.72
N LEU A 210 8.76 16.44 -11.92
CA LEU A 210 8.22 15.11 -12.23
C LEU A 210 6.79 14.92 -11.73
N HIS A 211 6.46 15.40 -10.52
CA HIS A 211 5.15 15.20 -9.90
C HIS A 211 4.23 16.42 -9.97
N ARG A 212 4.71 17.55 -10.52
CA ARG A 212 3.99 18.84 -10.54
C ARG A 212 3.55 19.29 -9.15
N ALA A 213 4.31 18.92 -8.12
CA ALA A 213 4.01 19.27 -6.75
C ALA A 213 4.17 20.78 -6.51
N SER A 214 3.33 21.36 -5.65
CA SER A 214 3.36 22.77 -5.27
C SER A 214 4.43 23.06 -4.20
N VAL A 215 5.67 22.69 -4.49
CA VAL A 215 6.82 22.90 -3.60
C VAL A 215 7.74 23.95 -4.22
N THR A 216 8.24 24.88 -3.42
CA THR A 216 9.22 25.86 -3.86
C THR A 216 10.63 25.29 -3.61
N PRO A 217 11.41 25.00 -4.66
CA PRO A 217 12.76 24.51 -4.48
C PRO A 217 13.67 25.56 -3.85
N GLY A 218 14.64 25.10 -3.07
CA GLY A 218 15.70 25.94 -2.52
C GLY A 218 16.53 26.61 -3.63
N ALA A 219 17.28 27.66 -3.28
CA ALA A 219 18.09 28.40 -4.25
C ALA A 219 19.19 27.51 -4.87
N HIS A 220 19.14 27.36 -6.19
CA HIS A 220 20.13 26.68 -7.04
C HIS A 220 19.98 27.19 -8.48
N ASP A 221 20.95 26.94 -9.35
CA ASP A 221 20.87 27.40 -10.75
C ASP A 221 20.13 26.38 -11.64
N GLU A 222 20.59 25.13 -11.65
CA GLU A 222 20.01 24.07 -12.48
C GLU A 222 20.32 22.68 -11.89
N ILE A 223 19.49 21.68 -12.21
CA ILE A 223 19.81 20.26 -12.03
C ILE A 223 19.81 19.59 -13.40
N ARG A 224 20.95 19.01 -13.80
CA ARG A 224 21.12 18.27 -15.07
C ARG A 224 21.02 16.76 -14.86
N GLY A 225 20.63 16.03 -15.90
CA GLY A 225 20.45 14.57 -15.86
C GLY A 225 19.05 14.12 -15.38
N LEU A 226 18.07 15.02 -15.40
CA LEU A 226 16.69 14.75 -14.99
C LEU A 226 15.99 13.77 -15.93
N GLU A 227 16.39 13.72 -17.21
CA GLU A 227 15.89 12.83 -18.24
C GLU A 227 16.11 11.34 -17.96
N HIS A 228 17.05 11.02 -17.08
CA HIS A 228 17.36 9.65 -16.68
C HIS A 228 16.45 9.13 -15.56
N ILE A 229 15.62 9.99 -14.95
CA ILE A 229 14.75 9.66 -13.81
C ILE A 229 13.31 9.96 -14.17
N ASN A 230 12.42 8.99 -13.94
CA ASN A 230 10.98 9.17 -14.17
C ASN A 230 10.18 9.44 -12.90
N LYS A 231 10.72 9.05 -11.73
CA LYS A 231 10.03 9.13 -10.45
C LYS A 231 11.03 9.44 -9.34
N VAL A 232 10.68 10.37 -8.45
CA VAL A 232 11.38 10.56 -7.17
C VAL A 232 10.47 10.12 -6.02
N ILE A 233 11.05 9.42 -5.05
CA ILE A 233 10.35 8.98 -3.83
C ILE A 233 11.18 9.44 -2.64
N ARG A 234 10.55 10.18 -1.73
CA ARG A 234 11.15 10.53 -0.44
C ARG A 234 10.55 9.66 0.66
N VAL A 235 11.42 9.01 1.43
CA VAL A 235 11.06 8.18 2.57
C VAL A 235 11.61 8.84 3.83
N ASP A 236 10.76 9.61 4.49
CA ASP A 236 11.06 10.36 5.72
C ASP A 236 10.44 9.71 6.97
N GLN A 237 10.88 10.18 8.15
CA GLN A 237 10.39 9.74 9.45
C GLN A 237 9.03 10.34 9.86
N THR A 238 8.34 11.05 8.96
CA THR A 238 7.01 11.58 9.31
C THR A 238 6.04 10.43 9.56
N PRO A 239 5.11 10.54 10.53
CA PRO A 239 4.11 9.51 10.77
C PRO A 239 3.33 9.18 9.49
N LEU A 240 2.92 7.91 9.30
CA LEU A 240 2.13 7.49 8.13
C LEU A 240 0.79 8.23 8.04
N GLY A 241 0.23 8.56 9.20
CA GLY A 241 -1.02 9.30 9.36
C GLY A 241 -1.36 9.44 10.84
N ASN A 242 -2.23 10.40 11.14
CA ASN A 242 -2.60 10.73 12.53
C ASN A 242 -3.88 10.01 13.00
N SER A 243 -4.47 9.15 12.16
CA SER A 243 -5.71 8.44 12.46
C SER A 243 -5.45 6.94 12.71
N PRO A 244 -6.20 6.29 13.63
CA PRO A 244 -6.17 4.83 13.81
C PRO A 244 -6.58 4.02 12.56
N THR A 245 -7.25 4.66 11.59
CA THR A 245 -7.64 4.03 10.32
C THR A 245 -6.45 3.78 9.38
N SER A 246 -5.37 4.53 9.56
CA SER A 246 -4.11 4.31 8.86
C SER A 246 -3.34 3.20 9.58
N ASN A 247 -2.93 2.16 8.86
CA ASN A 247 -2.15 1.05 9.38
C ASN A 247 -1.27 0.46 8.25
N PRO A 248 -0.32 -0.45 8.56
CA PRO A 248 0.53 -1.06 7.54
C PRO A 248 -0.25 -1.70 6.39
N ALA A 249 -1.38 -2.33 6.67
CA ALA A 249 -2.18 -3.00 5.65
C ALA A 249 -2.87 -2.03 4.68
N THR A 250 -3.41 -0.91 5.19
CA THR A 250 -4.01 0.13 4.34
C THR A 250 -2.97 0.92 3.57
N TYR A 251 -1.82 1.21 4.18
CA TYR A 251 -0.77 2.00 3.53
C TYR A 251 -0.10 1.26 2.37
N THR A 252 0.19 -0.03 2.54
CA THR A 252 0.77 -0.87 1.48
C THR A 252 -0.25 -1.26 0.40
N GLY A 253 -1.55 -1.07 0.65
CA GLY A 253 -2.63 -1.48 -0.23
C GLY A 253 -2.93 -2.98 -0.23
N VAL A 254 -2.25 -3.77 0.62
CA VAL A 254 -2.54 -5.21 0.76
C VAL A 254 -3.95 -5.44 1.29
N PHE A 255 -4.45 -4.54 2.13
CA PHE A 255 -5.79 -4.64 2.70
C PHE A 255 -6.89 -4.67 1.64
N ASP A 256 -6.72 -3.96 0.52
CA ASP A 256 -7.69 -3.97 -0.58
C ASP A 256 -7.80 -5.36 -1.22
N LYS A 257 -6.66 -6.03 -1.40
CA LYS A 257 -6.60 -7.41 -1.92
C LYS A 257 -7.21 -8.41 -0.94
N ILE A 258 -6.96 -8.22 0.35
CA ILE A 258 -7.57 -9.05 1.41
C ILE A 258 -9.09 -8.87 1.39
N ARG A 259 -9.60 -7.63 1.28
CA ARG A 259 -11.05 -7.37 1.18
C ARG A 259 -11.69 -8.00 -0.06
N GLU A 260 -10.98 -7.99 -1.19
CA GLU A 260 -11.40 -8.67 -2.42
C GLU A 260 -11.48 -10.18 -2.24
N LEU A 261 -10.50 -10.78 -1.56
CA LEU A 261 -10.50 -12.20 -1.23
C LEU A 261 -11.69 -12.57 -0.33
N PHE A 262 -11.89 -11.84 0.77
CA PHE A 262 -13.00 -12.10 1.71
C PHE A 262 -14.37 -12.00 1.05
N ALA A 263 -14.54 -11.11 0.07
CA ALA A 263 -15.77 -11.01 -0.72
C ALA A 263 -16.00 -12.18 -1.69
N GLN A 264 -14.95 -12.92 -2.04
CA GLN A 264 -15.05 -14.08 -2.93
C GLN A 264 -15.34 -15.39 -2.20
N LEU A 265 -15.26 -15.41 -0.86
CA LEU A 265 -15.56 -16.59 -0.05
C LEU A 265 -17.01 -17.06 -0.24
N PRO A 266 -17.29 -18.37 -0.18
CA PRO A 266 -18.64 -18.90 -0.36
C PRO A 266 -19.66 -18.25 0.57
N ASP A 267 -19.37 -18.15 1.86
CA ASP A 267 -20.26 -17.53 2.84
C ASP A 267 -20.53 -16.05 2.56
N ALA A 268 -19.51 -15.32 2.10
CA ALA A 268 -19.64 -13.92 1.71
C ALA A 268 -20.49 -13.77 0.45
N LYS A 269 -20.30 -14.63 -0.55
CA LYS A 269 -21.10 -14.65 -1.77
C LYS A 269 -22.56 -14.99 -1.47
N VAL A 270 -22.83 -15.99 -0.64
CA VAL A 270 -24.17 -16.37 -0.17
C VAL A 270 -24.88 -15.19 0.50
N ARG A 271 -24.16 -14.41 1.32
CA ARG A 271 -24.69 -13.20 1.98
C ARG A 271 -24.65 -11.93 1.13
N GLY A 272 -24.00 -11.95 -0.04
CA GLY A 272 -23.95 -10.81 -0.96
C GLY A 272 -22.96 -9.74 -0.57
N TYR A 273 -21.99 -10.08 0.26
CA TYR A 273 -21.01 -9.13 0.73
C TYR A 273 -20.03 -8.79 -0.38
N SER A 274 -19.93 -7.50 -0.67
CA SER A 274 -18.91 -6.95 -1.57
C SER A 274 -17.67 -6.55 -0.77
N PRO A 275 -16.53 -6.25 -1.43
CA PRO A 275 -15.32 -5.77 -0.74
C PRO A 275 -15.54 -4.51 0.11
N ARG A 276 -16.63 -3.76 -0.13
CA ARG A 276 -17.03 -2.61 0.68
C ARG A 276 -17.50 -2.99 2.08
N ARG A 277 -18.17 -4.15 2.26
CA ARG A 277 -18.62 -4.64 3.57
C ARG A 277 -17.43 -4.86 4.51
N PHE A 278 -16.33 -5.34 3.95
CA PHE A 278 -15.09 -5.64 4.66
C PHE A 278 -14.20 -4.41 4.88
N SER A 279 -14.65 -3.21 4.51
CA SER A 279 -13.92 -1.96 4.80
C SER A 279 -14.38 -1.37 6.13
N PHE A 280 -13.46 -1.20 7.08
CA PHE A 280 -13.78 -0.48 8.32
C PHE A 280 -13.98 1.04 8.11
N ASN A 281 -13.56 1.58 6.96
CA ASN A 281 -13.72 3.02 6.63
C ASN A 281 -15.09 3.36 6.05
N VAL A 282 -15.94 2.38 5.75
CA VAL A 282 -17.23 2.59 5.05
C VAL A 282 -18.35 1.97 5.88
N ALA A 283 -19.47 2.69 5.97
CA ALA A 283 -20.68 2.21 6.63
C ALA A 283 -21.19 0.90 5.99
N GLY A 284 -21.70 0.00 6.82
CA GLY A 284 -22.25 -1.30 6.41
C GLY A 284 -21.73 -2.46 7.25
N GLY A 285 -20.43 -2.77 7.18
CA GLY A 285 -19.83 -3.89 7.94
C GLY A 285 -19.00 -3.45 9.14
N ARG A 286 -18.62 -2.17 9.21
CA ARG A 286 -17.89 -1.60 10.34
C ARG A 286 -18.76 -1.51 11.60
N CYS A 287 -18.12 -1.37 12.76
CA CYS A 287 -18.80 -0.99 13.99
C CYS A 287 -19.18 0.49 13.90
N GLU A 288 -20.48 0.80 13.98
CA GLU A 288 -20.96 2.19 13.87
C GLU A 288 -20.65 3.01 15.14
N ASP A 289 -20.57 2.39 16.31
CA ASP A 289 -20.31 3.11 17.58
C ASP A 289 -18.93 3.77 17.65
N CYS A 290 -17.93 3.20 16.98
CA CYS A 290 -16.60 3.79 16.84
C CYS A 290 -16.30 4.22 15.39
N GLU A 291 -17.30 4.20 14.52
CA GLU A 291 -17.17 4.46 13.08
C GLU A 291 -16.04 3.65 12.39
N GLY A 292 -15.77 2.44 12.89
CA GLY A 292 -14.70 1.56 12.39
C GLY A 292 -13.29 1.85 12.89
N ASN A 293 -13.08 2.85 13.75
CA ASN A 293 -11.76 3.13 14.35
C ASN A 293 -11.29 2.02 15.32
N GLY A 294 -12.22 1.29 15.93
CA GLY A 294 -11.95 0.34 17.02
C GLY A 294 -11.65 1.00 18.37
N GLN A 295 -11.41 2.32 18.35
CA GLN A 295 -11.16 3.17 19.50
C GLN A 295 -12.03 4.43 19.40
N LYS A 296 -12.35 5.03 20.55
CA LYS A 296 -13.02 6.33 20.65
C LYS A 296 -11.99 7.37 21.11
N CYS A 297 -11.93 8.48 20.41
CA CYS A 297 -11.11 9.62 20.82
C CYS A 297 -11.84 10.38 21.94
N ILE A 298 -11.18 10.55 23.09
CA ILE A 298 -11.66 11.39 24.17
C ILE A 298 -10.85 12.68 24.11
N GLU A 299 -11.53 13.77 23.77
CA GLU A 299 -10.92 15.11 23.76
C GLU A 299 -10.65 15.57 25.20
N MET A 300 -9.42 16.03 25.43
CA MET A 300 -8.97 16.50 26.73
C MET A 300 -8.54 17.96 26.62
N HIS A 301 -9.02 18.85 27.51
CA HIS A 301 -8.78 20.29 27.37
C HIS A 301 -7.32 20.75 27.54
N PHE A 302 -6.49 19.99 28.28
CA PHE A 302 -5.11 20.37 28.62
C PHE A 302 -4.08 19.26 28.39
N LEU A 303 -4.54 18.07 28.03
CA LEU A 303 -3.69 16.91 27.75
C LEU A 303 -3.92 16.49 26.30
N PRO A 304 -2.96 15.79 25.66
CA PRO A 304 -3.19 15.19 24.36
C PRO A 304 -4.42 14.28 24.40
N ASP A 305 -5.20 14.27 23.32
CA ASP A 305 -6.38 13.42 23.20
C ASP A 305 -6.02 11.94 23.42
N VAL A 306 -6.89 11.24 24.13
CA VAL A 306 -6.66 9.86 24.51
C VAL A 306 -7.59 8.95 23.72
N TRP A 307 -7.02 7.93 23.10
CA TRP A 307 -7.77 6.89 22.40
C TRP A 307 -8.09 5.75 23.35
N VAL A 308 -9.38 5.53 23.62
CA VAL A 308 -9.86 4.44 24.47
C VAL A 308 -10.49 3.36 23.60
N GLU A 309 -10.31 2.09 23.95
CA GLU A 309 -10.89 0.97 23.22
C GLU A 309 -12.42 1.07 23.18
N CYS A 310 -13.02 0.74 22.02
CA CYS A 310 -14.47 0.74 21.87
C CYS A 310 -15.11 -0.42 22.64
N GLU A 311 -16.01 -0.13 23.57
CA GLU A 311 -16.70 -1.13 24.39
C GLU A 311 -17.58 -2.10 23.56
N THR A 312 -18.15 -1.62 22.45
CA THR A 312 -19.08 -2.38 21.61
C THR A 312 -18.39 -3.45 20.78
N CYS A 313 -17.33 -3.08 20.06
CA CYS A 313 -16.58 -4.01 19.21
C CYS A 313 -15.32 -4.58 19.86
N ARG A 314 -14.91 -4.07 21.03
CA ARG A 314 -13.67 -4.46 21.74
C ARG A 314 -12.46 -4.46 20.82
N GLY A 315 -12.25 -3.32 20.15
CA GLY A 315 -11.14 -3.14 19.21
C GLY A 315 -11.32 -3.80 17.83
N LYS A 316 -12.31 -4.69 17.62
CA LYS A 316 -12.43 -5.47 16.37
C LYS A 316 -12.85 -4.69 15.13
N ARG A 317 -13.27 -3.43 15.26
CA ARG A 317 -13.66 -2.51 14.17
C ARG A 317 -14.89 -2.91 13.32
N TYR A 318 -15.41 -4.13 13.43
CA TYR A 318 -16.50 -4.66 12.63
C TYR A 318 -17.71 -5.11 13.46
N ASN A 319 -18.86 -5.24 12.81
CA ASN A 319 -20.04 -5.87 13.39
C ASN A 319 -19.96 -7.41 13.38
N PRO A 320 -20.70 -8.10 14.27
CA PRO A 320 -20.64 -9.56 14.38
C PRO A 320 -20.97 -10.31 13.08
N GLU A 321 -21.85 -9.77 12.24
CA GLU A 321 -22.27 -10.41 10.99
C GLU A 321 -21.11 -10.46 9.96
N THR A 322 -20.26 -9.44 9.95
CA THR A 322 -19.07 -9.38 9.08
C THR A 322 -17.97 -10.30 9.62
N LEU A 323 -17.80 -10.38 10.94
CA LEU A 323 -16.81 -11.25 11.59
C LEU A 323 -17.13 -12.75 11.45
N ALA A 324 -18.39 -13.10 11.18
CA ALA A 324 -18.80 -14.48 10.94
C ALA A 324 -18.26 -15.06 9.61
N ILE A 325 -17.72 -14.23 8.71
CA ILE A 325 -17.05 -14.71 7.50
C ILE A 325 -15.58 -14.99 7.83
N GLN A 326 -15.16 -16.24 7.60
CA GLN A 326 -13.83 -16.71 7.97
C GLN A 326 -13.08 -17.31 6.78
N PHE A 327 -11.79 -17.03 6.69
CA PHE A 327 -10.84 -17.66 5.78
C PHE A 327 -9.88 -18.51 6.61
N HIS A 328 -9.83 -19.83 6.36
CA HIS A 328 -9.07 -20.79 7.19
C HIS A 328 -9.31 -20.62 8.71
N GLY A 329 -10.56 -20.35 9.11
CA GLY A 329 -10.95 -20.15 10.51
C GLY A 329 -10.62 -18.76 11.09
N GLN A 330 -10.04 -17.86 10.30
CA GLN A 330 -9.71 -16.49 10.72
C GLN A 330 -10.70 -15.48 10.12
N SER A 331 -11.28 -14.62 10.94
CA SER A 331 -12.10 -13.49 10.46
C SER A 331 -11.21 -12.35 9.95
N ILE A 332 -11.82 -11.35 9.31
CA ILE A 332 -11.06 -10.18 8.82
C ILE A 332 -10.38 -9.38 9.96
N SER A 333 -10.98 -9.34 11.16
CA SER A 333 -10.34 -8.71 12.32
C SER A 333 -9.15 -9.53 12.78
N ASP A 334 -9.29 -10.86 12.84
CA ASP A 334 -8.20 -11.73 13.27
C ASP A 334 -7.01 -11.59 12.31
N VAL A 335 -7.25 -11.53 10.99
CA VAL A 335 -6.21 -11.25 9.98
C VAL A 335 -5.52 -9.90 10.22
N LEU A 336 -6.24 -8.86 10.64
CA LEU A 336 -5.63 -7.56 10.99
C LEU A 336 -4.82 -7.62 12.30
N GLU A 337 -5.16 -8.51 13.23
CA GLU A 337 -4.46 -8.72 14.50
C GLU A 337 -3.27 -9.69 14.40
N MET A 338 -3.13 -10.38 13.27
CA MET A 338 -1.99 -11.24 12.95
C MET A 338 -0.75 -10.41 12.64
N THR A 339 0.41 -11.01 12.90
CA THR A 339 1.71 -10.44 12.52
C THR A 339 1.91 -10.55 11.02
N CYS A 340 2.74 -9.68 10.44
CA CYS A 340 3.09 -9.76 9.01
C CYS A 340 3.66 -11.14 8.66
N GLY A 341 4.50 -11.72 9.53
CA GLY A 341 5.08 -13.05 9.33
C GLY A 341 4.02 -14.16 9.29
N ASP A 342 3.08 -14.16 10.24
CA ASP A 342 1.98 -15.15 10.25
C ASP A 342 1.05 -14.97 9.04
N ALA A 343 0.83 -13.71 8.63
CA ALA A 343 0.01 -13.40 7.46
C ALA A 343 0.64 -13.90 6.15
N VAL A 344 1.98 -13.86 6.02
CA VAL A 344 2.68 -14.46 4.86
C VAL A 344 2.39 -15.95 4.76
N GLN A 345 2.37 -16.67 5.88
CA GLN A 345 2.06 -18.11 5.93
C GLN A 345 0.59 -18.37 5.59
N LEU A 346 -0.34 -17.59 6.15
CA LEU A 346 -1.77 -17.74 5.88
C LEU A 346 -2.10 -17.55 4.39
N PHE A 347 -1.42 -16.62 3.72
CA PHE A 347 -1.66 -16.27 2.32
C PHE A 347 -0.62 -16.87 1.36
N GLU A 348 0.05 -17.96 1.74
CA GLU A 348 1.12 -18.59 0.95
C GLU A 348 0.67 -18.91 -0.49
N ASN A 349 -0.58 -19.37 -0.65
CA ASN A 349 -1.20 -19.75 -1.91
C ASN A 349 -1.76 -18.56 -2.72
N ILE A 350 -1.58 -17.31 -2.27
CA ILE A 350 -2.09 -16.11 -2.94
C ILE A 350 -0.93 -15.17 -3.25
N PRO A 351 -0.25 -15.35 -4.41
CA PRO A 351 0.98 -14.61 -4.74
C PRO A 351 0.83 -13.08 -4.67
N SER A 352 -0.34 -12.57 -5.08
CA SER A 352 -0.60 -11.13 -5.11
C SER A 352 -0.64 -10.46 -3.73
N ILE A 353 -1.04 -11.21 -2.70
CA ILE A 353 -1.05 -10.76 -1.29
C ILE A 353 0.31 -11.07 -0.67
N ARG A 354 0.80 -12.30 -0.83
CA ARG A 354 2.09 -12.77 -0.31
C ARG A 354 3.24 -11.85 -0.71
N ARG A 355 3.30 -11.40 -1.97
CA ARG A 355 4.38 -10.52 -2.44
C ARG A 355 4.46 -9.22 -1.63
N ILE A 356 3.33 -8.61 -1.29
CA ILE A 356 3.29 -7.35 -0.53
C ILE A 356 3.60 -7.60 0.95
N LEU A 357 3.12 -8.70 1.50
CA LEU A 357 3.45 -9.09 2.88
C LEU A 357 4.93 -9.45 3.04
N GLN A 358 5.52 -10.08 2.01
CA GLN A 358 6.93 -10.40 1.98
C GLN A 358 7.78 -9.12 1.98
N THR A 359 7.40 -8.06 1.27
CA THR A 359 8.17 -6.81 1.33
C THR A 359 8.16 -6.17 2.72
N LEU A 360 7.08 -6.32 3.49
CA LEU A 360 7.04 -5.91 4.91
C LEU A 360 7.99 -6.76 5.78
N CYS A 361 8.06 -8.06 5.52
CA CYS A 361 8.98 -8.95 6.24
C CYS A 361 10.44 -8.70 5.86
N ASP A 362 10.72 -8.44 4.58
CA ASP A 362 12.07 -8.16 4.04
C ASP A 362 12.67 -6.89 4.68
N VAL A 363 11.85 -5.89 4.99
CA VAL A 363 12.29 -4.67 5.72
C VAL A 363 12.38 -4.87 7.25
N GLY A 364 12.15 -6.09 7.74
CA GLY A 364 12.23 -6.44 9.16
C GLY A 364 11.02 -6.02 10.00
N LEU A 365 9.81 -5.99 9.41
CA LEU A 365 8.55 -5.73 10.12
C LEU A 365 7.69 -7.01 10.26
N ASP A 366 8.32 -8.18 10.30
CA ASP A 366 7.66 -9.48 10.45
C ASP A 366 6.83 -9.58 11.73
N TYR A 367 7.28 -8.95 12.82
CA TYR A 367 6.61 -8.91 14.12
C TYR A 367 5.42 -7.95 14.21
N LEU A 368 5.32 -6.99 13.28
CA LEU A 368 4.32 -5.92 13.32
C LEU A 368 2.95 -6.49 12.95
N THR A 369 1.89 -6.03 13.62
CA THR A 369 0.52 -6.44 13.25
C THR A 369 0.00 -5.62 12.07
N LEU A 370 -0.76 -6.27 11.18
CA LEU A 370 -1.27 -5.62 9.96
C LEU A 370 -2.20 -4.43 10.23
N GLY A 371 -2.98 -4.52 11.30
CA GLY A 371 -3.96 -3.54 11.73
C GLY A 371 -3.44 -2.50 12.73
N GLN A 372 -2.15 -2.53 13.08
CA GLN A 372 -1.56 -1.62 14.05
C GLN A 372 -1.77 -0.16 13.65
N SER A 373 -2.32 0.63 14.57
CA SER A 373 -2.65 2.03 14.31
C SER A 373 -1.38 2.84 14.01
N ALA A 374 -1.37 3.60 12.92
CA ALA A 374 -0.24 4.41 12.48
C ALA A 374 0.33 5.36 13.55
N PRO A 375 -0.47 5.99 14.42
CA PRO A 375 0.06 6.84 15.50
C PRO A 375 0.87 6.08 16.56
N THR A 376 0.71 4.76 16.65
CA THR A 376 1.43 3.90 17.61
C THR A 376 2.73 3.34 17.03
N LEU A 377 3.01 3.59 15.75
CA LEU A 377 4.24 3.15 15.11
C LEU A 377 5.39 4.09 15.49
N SER A 378 6.58 3.52 15.70
CA SER A 378 7.80 4.30 15.83
C SER A 378 8.15 5.00 14.51
N GLY A 379 8.98 6.05 14.56
CA GLY A 379 9.43 6.75 13.35
C GLY A 379 10.11 5.80 12.35
N GLY A 380 10.96 4.89 12.84
CA GLY A 380 11.63 3.88 12.03
C GLY A 380 10.68 2.79 11.49
N GLU A 381 9.67 2.38 12.24
CA GLU A 381 8.61 1.48 11.74
C GLU A 381 7.81 2.13 10.61
N ALA A 382 7.34 3.37 10.81
CA ALA A 382 6.61 4.13 9.80
C ALA A 382 7.43 4.28 8.52
N GLN A 383 8.72 4.61 8.64
CA GLN A 383 9.63 4.73 7.51
C GLN A 383 9.78 3.42 6.73
N ARG A 384 9.94 2.29 7.42
CA ARG A 384 10.03 0.95 6.82
C ARG A 384 8.73 0.53 6.12
N VAL A 385 7.55 0.86 6.67
CA VAL A 385 6.26 0.64 6.00
C VAL A 385 6.19 1.43 4.69
N LYS A 386 6.66 2.68 4.65
CA LYS A 386 6.74 3.48 3.41
C LYS A 386 7.65 2.83 2.37
N LEU A 387 8.82 2.35 2.80
CA LEU A 387 9.76 1.66 1.93
C LEU A 387 9.15 0.37 1.36
N ALA A 388 8.52 -0.45 2.20
CA ALA A 388 7.85 -1.68 1.81
C ALA A 388 6.71 -1.44 0.80
N ALA A 389 5.96 -0.35 0.97
CA ALA A 389 4.87 0.02 0.06
C ALA A 389 5.37 0.39 -1.35
N GLU A 390 6.55 1.02 -1.45
CA GLU A 390 7.15 1.34 -2.75
C GLU A 390 7.82 0.12 -3.39
N LEU A 391 8.46 -0.75 -2.59
CA LEU A 391 8.98 -2.04 -3.05
C LEU A 391 7.90 -2.97 -3.61
N ALA A 392 6.68 -2.87 -3.09
CA ALA A 392 5.54 -3.66 -3.56
C ALA A 392 5.02 -3.21 -4.94
N ARG A 393 5.40 -2.01 -5.42
CA ARG A 393 4.95 -1.45 -6.70
C ARG A 393 5.81 -1.96 -7.85
N PRO A 394 5.26 -2.03 -9.08
CA PRO A 394 6.04 -2.41 -10.26
C PRO A 394 7.22 -1.48 -10.45
N ASN A 395 8.41 -2.06 -10.63
CA ASN A 395 9.64 -1.31 -10.81
C ASN A 395 9.71 -0.69 -12.21
N THR A 396 10.17 0.56 -12.29
CA THR A 396 10.44 1.25 -13.57
C THR A 396 11.91 1.27 -13.93
N GLY A 397 12.81 0.88 -13.01
CA GLY A 397 14.27 0.89 -13.18
C GLY A 397 14.87 2.28 -13.38
N ARG A 398 14.10 3.35 -13.13
CA ARG A 398 14.52 4.75 -13.28
C ARG A 398 13.96 5.63 -12.15
N THR A 399 13.81 5.03 -10.97
CA THR A 399 13.30 5.72 -9.79
C THR A 399 14.46 6.16 -8.89
N LEU A 400 14.40 7.37 -8.37
CA LEU A 400 15.31 7.89 -7.35
C LEU A 400 14.65 7.80 -5.97
N TYR A 401 15.24 7.02 -5.08
CA TYR A 401 14.85 6.93 -3.67
C TYR A 401 15.72 7.84 -2.83
N LEU A 402 15.10 8.73 -2.05
CA LEU A 402 15.76 9.61 -1.10
C LEU A 402 15.34 9.18 0.32
N LEU A 403 16.28 8.67 1.12
CA LEU A 403 16.03 8.22 2.48
C LEU A 403 16.77 9.12 3.47
N ASP A 404 16.03 9.62 4.47
CA ASP A 404 16.57 10.47 5.52
C ASP A 404 16.76 9.63 6.80
N GLU A 405 18.02 9.40 7.17
CA GLU A 405 18.46 8.63 8.36
C GLU A 405 17.65 7.34 8.60
N PRO A 406 17.59 6.42 7.61
CA PRO A 406 16.78 5.20 7.69
C PRO A 406 17.24 4.19 8.74
N THR A 407 18.39 4.41 9.39
CA THR A 407 18.92 3.54 10.45
C THR A 407 18.52 3.92 11.86
N THR A 408 17.77 5.01 12.03
CA THR A 408 17.22 5.41 13.33
C THR A 408 16.33 4.30 13.88
N GLY A 409 16.50 3.90 15.15
CA GLY A 409 15.68 2.83 15.71
C GLY A 409 16.09 1.40 15.37
N LEU A 410 17.22 1.17 14.71
CA LEU A 410 17.57 -0.16 14.19
C LEU A 410 18.73 -0.82 14.92
N HIS A 411 18.48 -2.05 15.38
CA HIS A 411 19.53 -2.98 15.78
C HIS A 411 20.37 -3.44 14.57
N PHE A 412 21.59 -3.90 14.81
CA PHE A 412 22.54 -4.32 13.75
C PHE A 412 22.00 -5.41 12.80
N ASP A 413 21.12 -6.29 13.31
CA ASP A 413 20.46 -7.32 12.50
C ASP A 413 19.46 -6.74 11.51
N ASP A 414 18.64 -5.79 11.97
CA ASP A 414 17.63 -5.14 11.13
C ASP A 414 18.28 -4.16 10.14
N LEU A 415 19.39 -3.55 10.54
CA LEU A 415 20.25 -2.77 9.66
C LEU A 415 20.76 -3.62 8.48
N ALA A 416 21.20 -4.85 8.72
CA ALA A 416 21.66 -5.75 7.67
C ALA A 416 20.55 -6.09 6.66
N LYS A 417 19.33 -6.37 7.14
CA LYS A 417 18.15 -6.61 6.29
C LYS A 417 17.79 -5.38 5.45
N LEU A 418 17.78 -4.20 6.08
CA LEU A 418 17.51 -2.94 5.37
C LEU A 418 18.55 -2.67 4.27
N LEU A 419 19.82 -2.93 4.55
CA LEU A 419 20.90 -2.81 3.55
C LEU A 419 20.68 -3.76 2.38
N GLU A 420 20.31 -5.02 2.63
CA GLU A 420 19.98 -5.98 1.57
C GLU A 420 18.85 -5.48 0.67
N VAL A 421 17.79 -4.93 1.26
CA VAL A 421 16.66 -4.33 0.54
C VAL A 421 17.09 -3.12 -0.31
N MET A 422 17.90 -2.21 0.25
CA MET A 422 18.40 -1.05 -0.50
C MET A 422 19.31 -1.48 -1.65
N GLN A 423 20.17 -2.48 -1.44
CA GLN A 423 21.03 -3.02 -2.50
C GLN A 423 20.22 -3.68 -3.62
N ARG A 424 19.15 -4.40 -3.27
CA ARG A 424 18.20 -4.98 -4.23
C ARG A 424 17.51 -3.89 -5.06
N LEU A 425 17.12 -2.76 -4.47
CA LEU A 425 16.56 -1.63 -5.22
C LEU A 425 17.53 -1.10 -6.26
N VAL A 426 18.82 -1.01 -5.92
CA VAL A 426 19.86 -0.54 -6.83
C VAL A 426 20.12 -1.55 -7.95
N ASP A 427 20.16 -2.85 -7.65
CA ASP A 427 20.32 -3.90 -8.67
C ASP A 427 19.18 -3.94 -9.69
N LEU A 428 18.00 -3.50 -9.28
CA LEU A 428 16.83 -3.30 -10.13
C LEU A 428 16.93 -2.06 -11.05
N GLY A 429 18.09 -1.39 -11.10
CA GLY A 429 18.35 -0.18 -11.90
C GLY A 429 17.92 1.12 -11.23
N ASN A 430 17.46 1.10 -9.98
CA ASN A 430 17.11 2.34 -9.29
C ASN A 430 18.32 3.01 -8.66
N THR A 431 18.18 4.29 -8.32
CA THR A 431 19.20 5.03 -7.57
C THR A 431 18.72 5.25 -6.15
N VAL A 432 19.57 4.96 -5.16
CA VAL A 432 19.25 5.15 -3.75
C VAL A 432 20.22 6.15 -3.15
N VAL A 433 19.70 7.28 -2.66
CA VAL A 433 20.47 8.31 -1.97
C VAL A 433 20.04 8.32 -0.52
N VAL A 434 21.00 8.11 0.39
CA VAL A 434 20.76 8.06 1.83
C VAL A 434 21.48 9.22 2.52
N ILE A 435 20.80 9.90 3.42
CA ILE A 435 21.45 10.79 4.40
C ILE A 435 21.75 9.94 5.61
N GLU A 436 23.02 9.74 5.93
CA GLU A 436 23.40 8.83 7.00
C GLU A 436 24.63 9.30 7.78
N HIS A 437 24.64 8.85 9.03
CA HIS A 437 25.73 9.01 9.98
C HIS A 437 26.28 7.67 10.43
N ASN A 438 25.52 6.59 10.25
CA ASN A 438 25.93 5.24 10.61
C ASN A 438 27.03 4.72 9.67
N LEU A 439 28.19 4.39 10.24
CA LEU A 439 29.36 3.94 9.51
C LEU A 439 29.14 2.59 8.78
N ASP A 440 28.23 1.74 9.28
CA ASP A 440 27.88 0.47 8.64
C ASP A 440 27.11 0.65 7.32
N VAL A 441 26.35 1.75 7.17
CA VAL A 441 25.73 2.11 5.89
C VAL A 441 26.74 2.77 4.96
N ILE A 442 27.54 3.69 5.50
CA ILE A 442 28.51 4.45 4.71
C ILE A 442 29.54 3.52 4.06
N LYS A 443 30.02 2.49 4.78
CA LYS A 443 30.96 1.51 4.22
C LYS A 443 30.36 0.64 3.10
N GLN A 444 29.04 0.49 3.07
CA GLN A 444 28.29 -0.28 2.08
C GLN A 444 27.92 0.54 0.82
N ALA A 445 28.01 1.87 0.89
CA ALA A 445 27.70 2.76 -0.22
C ALA A 445 28.69 2.61 -1.39
N ASP A 446 28.21 2.71 -2.62
CA ASP A 446 29.07 2.75 -3.81
C ASP A 446 29.77 4.11 -3.94
N TRP A 447 29.09 5.18 -3.52
CA TRP A 447 29.55 6.55 -3.60
C TRP A 447 29.21 7.31 -2.32
N VAL A 448 30.12 8.17 -1.86
CA VAL A 448 29.99 8.98 -0.64
C VAL A 448 30.23 10.44 -0.99
N ILE A 449 29.36 11.32 -0.52
CA ILE A 449 29.49 12.77 -0.63
C ILE A 449 29.59 13.33 0.79
N ASP A 450 30.78 13.74 1.19
CA ASP A 450 31.03 14.27 2.54
C ASP A 450 30.85 15.79 2.56
N MET A 451 29.89 16.26 3.37
CA MET A 451 29.55 17.67 3.52
C MET A 451 30.18 18.26 4.79
N GLY A 452 30.73 19.46 4.69
CA GLY A 452 31.39 20.11 5.82
C GLY A 452 32.09 21.39 5.42
N PRO A 453 33.30 21.68 5.97
CA PRO A 453 34.03 20.87 6.97
C PRO A 453 33.36 20.88 8.36
N GLU A 454 32.69 21.98 8.73
CA GLU A 454 32.00 22.13 10.02
C GLU A 454 30.48 22.27 9.87
N ALA A 455 29.79 22.48 10.99
CA ALA A 455 28.36 22.75 11.04
C ALA A 455 28.03 24.25 10.92
N GLY A 456 26.82 24.58 10.48
CA GLY A 456 26.31 25.96 10.44
C GLY A 456 27.00 26.80 9.37
N GLU A 457 27.36 28.05 9.70
CA GLU A 457 27.98 28.98 8.74
C GLU A 457 29.35 28.53 8.24
N ALA A 458 30.07 27.74 9.03
CA ALA A 458 31.36 27.15 8.67
C ALA A 458 31.23 25.87 7.82
N GLY A 459 30.01 25.43 7.54
CA GLY A 459 29.70 24.29 6.68
C GLY A 459 29.28 24.69 5.26
N GLY A 460 28.48 23.82 4.64
CA GLY A 460 27.85 24.09 3.35
C GLY A 460 28.76 23.92 2.14
N GLN A 461 29.89 23.23 2.29
CA GLN A 461 30.80 22.84 1.21
C GLN A 461 30.85 21.32 1.06
N VAL A 462 31.20 20.84 -0.14
CA VAL A 462 31.61 19.45 -0.35
C VAL A 462 33.08 19.33 0.01
N VAL A 463 33.41 18.50 0.99
CA VAL A 463 34.79 18.24 1.41
C VAL A 463 35.45 17.30 0.40
N ILE A 464 34.79 16.17 0.14
CA ILE A 464 35.22 15.16 -0.82
C ILE A 464 34.00 14.38 -1.32
N ALA A 465 34.07 13.92 -2.58
CA ALA A 465 33.10 12.97 -3.14
C ALA A 465 33.88 11.84 -3.81
N GLY A 466 33.56 10.59 -3.49
CA GLY A 466 34.34 9.43 -3.88
C GLY A 466 33.75 8.11 -3.40
N THR A 467 34.41 7.00 -3.73
CA THR A 467 34.18 5.72 -3.03
C THR A 467 34.58 5.84 -1.55
N PRO A 468 34.01 5.02 -0.64
CA PRO A 468 34.42 4.97 0.76
C PRO A 468 35.95 4.91 0.98
N GLU A 469 36.65 4.13 0.16
CA GLU A 469 38.11 4.01 0.20
C GLU A 469 38.82 5.32 -0.17
N GLN A 470 38.34 6.02 -1.20
CA GLN A 470 38.88 7.33 -1.60
C GLN A 470 38.65 8.41 -0.53
N VAL A 471 37.51 8.36 0.16
CA VAL A 471 37.22 9.28 1.28
C VAL A 471 38.20 9.05 2.45
N VAL A 472 38.53 7.80 2.75
CA VAL A 472 39.55 7.45 3.76
C VAL A 472 40.95 7.87 3.30
N GLU A 473 41.32 7.61 2.05
CA GLU A 473 42.61 8.05 1.49
C GLU A 473 42.78 9.57 1.58
N TYR A 474 41.73 10.33 1.24
CA TYR A 474 41.72 11.78 1.39
C TYR A 474 41.93 12.22 2.85
N ALA A 475 41.27 11.58 3.80
CA ALA A 475 41.41 11.89 5.23
C ALA A 475 42.81 11.57 5.77
N THR A 476 43.44 10.50 5.30
CA THR A 476 44.80 10.11 5.74
C THR A 476 45.91 10.97 5.12
N THR A 477 45.71 11.49 3.92
CA THR A 477 46.69 12.33 3.19
C THR A 477 46.64 13.81 3.61
N GLN A 478 45.48 14.30 4.05
CA GLN A 478 45.32 15.66 4.58
C GLN A 478 45.95 15.77 5.98
N SER A 479 46.80 16.79 6.20
CA SER A 479 47.32 17.10 7.53
C SER A 479 46.19 17.57 8.46
N ARG A 480 46.27 17.23 9.77
CA ARG A 480 45.28 17.56 10.83
C ARG A 480 44.92 19.06 10.98
N GLY A 481 45.57 19.97 10.25
CA GLY A 481 45.31 21.42 10.20
C GLY A 481 44.78 21.95 8.86
N SER A 482 44.31 21.09 7.96
CA SER A 482 43.71 21.46 6.68
C SER A 482 42.33 22.11 6.85
N ASP A 483 42.04 23.13 6.02
CA ASP A 483 40.76 23.84 5.95
C ASP A 483 39.61 22.96 5.40
N ARG A 484 39.92 21.77 4.86
CA ARG A 484 38.95 20.79 4.31
C ARG A 484 39.19 19.39 4.87
N ARG A 485 38.98 19.26 6.18
CA ARG A 485 39.07 17.97 6.89
C ARG A 485 37.80 17.13 6.69
N SER A 486 37.95 15.85 6.37
CA SER A 486 36.84 14.88 6.32
C SER A 486 36.75 14.10 7.63
N TYR A 487 35.79 14.46 8.48
CA TYR A 487 35.53 13.73 9.73
C TYR A 487 34.98 12.33 9.47
N THR A 488 34.23 12.16 8.39
CA THR A 488 33.68 10.86 7.99
C THR A 488 34.80 9.89 7.60
N GLY A 489 35.79 10.35 6.80
CA GLY A 489 36.92 9.51 6.40
C GLY A 489 37.79 9.07 7.58
N GLU A 490 38.00 9.93 8.57
CA GLU A 490 38.75 9.56 9.79
C GLU A 490 38.03 8.49 10.62
N ALA A 491 36.71 8.59 10.75
CA ALA A 491 35.90 7.62 11.48
C ALA A 491 35.78 6.28 10.73
N LEU A 492 35.80 6.32 9.39
CA LEU A 492 35.66 5.14 8.54
C LEU A 492 36.95 4.34 8.38
N ALA A 493 38.12 4.99 8.50
CA ALA A 493 39.44 4.38 8.37
C ALA A 493 39.65 3.09 9.20
N PRO A 494 39.37 3.07 10.53
CA PRO A 494 39.54 1.85 11.33
C PRO A 494 38.58 0.72 10.92
N ILE A 495 37.40 1.05 10.41
CA ILE A 495 36.38 0.06 10.04
C ILE A 495 36.74 -0.63 8.72
N LEU A 496 37.20 0.13 7.72
CA LEU A 496 37.68 -0.47 6.46
C LEU A 496 38.94 -1.33 6.69
N ALA A 497 39.84 -0.88 7.57
CA ALA A 497 41.02 -1.65 7.94
C ALA A 497 40.70 -2.96 8.67
N ALA A 498 39.62 -3.00 9.46
CA ALA A 498 39.24 -4.19 10.24
C ALA A 498 38.68 -5.34 9.38
N GLY A 499 38.06 -5.06 8.23
CA GLY A 499 37.31 -6.07 7.46
C GLY A 499 36.08 -6.61 8.21
N PRO A 500 35.39 -7.65 7.72
CA PRO A 500 35.70 -8.46 6.55
C PRO A 500 35.16 -7.88 5.23
N TYR A 501 35.90 -8.08 4.15
CA TYR A 501 35.42 -7.82 2.79
C TYR A 501 34.66 -9.05 2.27
N VAL A 502 33.45 -8.82 1.76
CA VAL A 502 32.51 -9.87 1.33
C VAL A 502 32.00 -9.52 -0.07
N LEU A 503 31.83 -10.55 -0.92
CA LEU A 503 31.20 -10.36 -2.22
C LEU A 503 29.70 -10.08 -2.03
N ARG A 504 29.22 -8.94 -2.55
CA ARG A 504 27.81 -8.57 -2.49
C ARG A 504 26.98 -9.50 -3.40
N PRO A 505 25.88 -10.09 -2.91
CA PRO A 505 24.95 -10.83 -3.76
C PRO A 505 24.29 -9.88 -4.77
N THR A 506 24.20 -10.32 -6.02
CA THR A 506 23.53 -9.58 -7.11
C THR A 506 22.12 -10.10 -7.29
N TYR A 507 21.14 -9.22 -7.29
CA TYR A 507 19.75 -9.57 -7.52
C TYR A 507 19.38 -9.42 -9.01
N SER A 508 18.89 -10.48 -9.65
CA SER A 508 18.34 -10.42 -11.02
C SER A 508 16.81 -10.37 -11.00
N ALA A 509 16.22 -9.43 -11.73
CA ALA A 509 14.76 -9.32 -11.86
C ALA A 509 14.16 -10.48 -12.67
N GLU A 510 14.90 -11.03 -13.63
CA GLU A 510 14.42 -12.05 -14.57
C GLU A 510 14.21 -13.40 -13.87
N GLU A 511 15.18 -13.84 -13.06
CA GLU A 511 15.11 -15.08 -12.28
C GLU A 511 13.97 -15.08 -11.25
N HIS A 512 13.63 -13.91 -10.70
CA HIS A 512 12.52 -13.75 -9.75
C HIS A 512 11.15 -13.57 -10.40
N ALA A 513 11.09 -13.06 -11.64
CA ALA A 513 9.84 -12.92 -12.39
C ALA A 513 9.33 -14.28 -12.90
N GLU A 514 10.23 -15.16 -13.36
CA GLU A 514 9.88 -16.52 -13.78
C GLU A 514 9.26 -17.35 -12.64
N ALA A 515 9.66 -17.12 -11.39
CA ALA A 515 9.06 -17.76 -10.22
C ALA A 515 7.67 -17.21 -9.84
N ALA A 516 7.26 -16.04 -10.37
CA ALA A 516 6.05 -15.33 -9.98
C ALA A 516 4.94 -15.33 -11.06
N GLU A 517 5.21 -15.83 -12.26
CA GLU A 517 4.26 -15.85 -13.39
C GLU A 517 3.35 -17.08 -13.45
N GLU A 518 3.06 -17.73 -12.32
CA GLU A 518 1.81 -18.49 -12.25
C GLU A 518 0.65 -17.52 -11.98
N LYS A 519 -0.16 -17.28 -13.02
CA LYS A 519 -1.48 -16.63 -12.89
C LYS A 519 -2.42 -17.53 -12.09
N PHE A 520 -2.16 -17.66 -10.79
CA PHE A 520 -3.03 -18.32 -9.85
C PHE A 520 -4.30 -17.47 -9.70
N ARG A 521 -5.46 -18.02 -10.06
CA ARG A 521 -6.73 -17.32 -9.83
C ARG A 521 -7.14 -17.59 -8.40
N ILE A 522 -7.68 -16.58 -7.72
CA ILE A 522 -8.25 -16.75 -6.37
C ILE A 522 -9.30 -17.88 -6.34
N ALA A 523 -9.97 -18.12 -7.48
CA ALA A 523 -10.88 -19.25 -7.67
C ALA A 523 -10.24 -20.62 -7.40
N ASP A 524 -8.96 -20.80 -7.71
CA ASP A 524 -8.24 -22.08 -7.58
C ASP A 524 -7.94 -22.42 -6.11
N VAL A 525 -7.85 -21.42 -5.22
CA VAL A 525 -7.61 -21.59 -3.77
C VAL A 525 -8.90 -21.78 -2.98
N ILE A 526 -10.00 -21.16 -3.42
CA ILE A 526 -11.30 -21.25 -2.74
C ILE A 526 -11.95 -22.63 -2.96
N GLY A 527 -11.40 -23.45 -3.85
CA GLY A 527 -11.98 -24.70 -4.30
C GLY A 527 -13.21 -24.44 -5.16
N ASP A 528 -13.47 -25.30 -6.14
CA ASP A 528 -14.74 -25.32 -6.90
C ASP A 528 -15.89 -25.79 -6.01
N ALA A 529 -16.13 -25.09 -4.90
CA ALA A 529 -17.33 -25.25 -4.10
C ALA A 529 -18.48 -24.64 -4.90
N ALA A 530 -19.16 -25.48 -5.68
CA ALA A 530 -20.40 -25.12 -6.36
C ALA A 530 -21.32 -24.42 -5.35
N MET A 531 -21.72 -23.20 -5.70
CA MET A 531 -22.50 -22.33 -4.82
C MET A 531 -23.86 -22.98 -4.51
N PRO A 532 -24.55 -22.62 -3.41
CA PRO A 532 -25.82 -23.25 -3.06
C PRO A 532 -26.86 -23.22 -4.19
N TRP A 533 -26.91 -22.13 -4.97
CA TRP A 533 -27.79 -22.00 -6.14
C TRP A 533 -27.34 -22.79 -7.37
N GLU A 534 -26.07 -23.18 -7.47
CA GLU A 534 -25.55 -24.07 -8.51
C GLU A 534 -25.80 -25.55 -8.15
N LYS A 535 -25.95 -25.87 -6.85
CA LYS A 535 -26.28 -27.22 -6.36
C LYS A 535 -27.78 -27.50 -6.37
N ASP A 536 -28.57 -26.58 -5.80
CA ASP A 536 -30.04 -26.64 -5.78
C ASP A 536 -30.59 -25.23 -5.97
N GLY A 537 -30.55 -24.76 -7.22
CA GLY A 537 -31.06 -23.45 -7.60
C GLY A 537 -32.54 -23.26 -7.27
N HIS A 538 -33.35 -24.30 -7.51
CA HIS A 538 -34.78 -24.26 -7.21
C HIS A 538 -35.02 -24.09 -5.70
N GLY A 539 -34.39 -24.91 -4.85
CA GLY A 539 -34.47 -24.80 -3.39
C GLY A 539 -33.91 -23.48 -2.86
N TRP A 540 -32.80 -22.99 -3.40
CA TRP A 540 -32.21 -21.71 -3.03
C TRP A 540 -33.18 -20.54 -3.22
N HIS A 541 -33.81 -20.45 -4.38
CA HIS A 541 -34.70 -19.33 -4.69
C HIS A 541 -36.09 -19.43 -4.03
N THR A 542 -36.56 -20.65 -3.74
CA THR A 542 -37.90 -20.90 -3.18
C THR A 542 -37.93 -21.13 -1.66
N ARG A 543 -36.80 -21.45 -1.02
CA ARG A 543 -36.73 -21.68 0.44
C ARG A 543 -35.57 -20.94 1.10
N ASP A 544 -34.35 -21.15 0.63
CA ASP A 544 -33.11 -20.75 1.35
C ASP A 544 -32.59 -19.35 0.97
N ARG A 545 -33.44 -18.55 0.32
CA ARG A 545 -33.13 -17.24 -0.26
C ARG A 545 -32.67 -16.22 0.76
N VAL A 546 -31.62 -15.49 0.38
CA VAL A 546 -31.06 -14.39 1.15
C VAL A 546 -31.12 -13.10 0.35
N GLY A 547 -31.49 -12.01 1.01
CA GLY A 547 -31.55 -10.68 0.43
C GLY A 547 -30.17 -10.17 0.02
N ARG A 548 -30.14 -9.06 -0.75
CA ARG A 548 -28.90 -8.44 -1.25
C ARG A 548 -27.88 -8.15 -0.15
N ASN A 549 -28.34 -7.83 1.05
CA ASN A 549 -27.51 -7.45 2.19
C ASN A 549 -27.27 -8.58 3.20
N GLY A 550 -27.70 -9.81 2.89
CA GLY A 550 -27.52 -10.96 3.78
C GLY A 550 -28.69 -11.22 4.73
N GLU A 551 -29.75 -10.42 4.66
CA GLU A 551 -30.98 -10.59 5.47
C GLU A 551 -31.85 -11.74 4.95
N PRO A 552 -32.62 -12.43 5.81
CA PRO A 552 -33.58 -13.44 5.37
C PRO A 552 -34.71 -12.79 4.56
N CYS A 553 -35.01 -13.33 3.38
CA CYS A 553 -36.17 -12.87 2.60
C CYS A 553 -37.49 -13.28 3.27
N ARG A 554 -38.46 -12.36 3.24
CA ARG A 554 -39.76 -12.42 3.95
C ARG A 554 -40.96 -12.63 3.02
N TRP A 555 -40.80 -12.42 1.70
CA TRP A 555 -41.85 -12.77 0.73
C TRP A 555 -41.99 -14.29 0.58
N ASP A 556 -43.16 -14.77 0.19
CA ASP A 556 -43.49 -16.20 0.12
C ASP A 556 -42.87 -16.89 -1.12
N GLY A 557 -42.04 -17.89 -0.87
CA GLY A 557 -41.28 -18.63 -1.88
C GLY A 557 -42.15 -19.46 -2.83
N ARG A 558 -43.35 -19.86 -2.38
CA ARG A 558 -44.33 -20.62 -3.17
C ARG A 558 -44.77 -19.85 -4.41
N ILE A 559 -44.76 -18.51 -4.34
CA ILE A 559 -45.10 -17.65 -5.48
C ILE A 559 -44.21 -17.97 -6.69
N LEU A 560 -42.91 -18.11 -6.47
CA LEU A 560 -41.97 -18.34 -7.56
C LEU A 560 -42.08 -19.77 -8.10
N ALA A 561 -42.23 -20.76 -7.23
CA ALA A 561 -42.37 -22.16 -7.61
C ALA A 561 -43.59 -22.36 -8.53
N ASP A 562 -44.78 -21.97 -8.06
CA ASP A 562 -46.03 -22.22 -8.77
C ASP A 562 -46.12 -21.41 -10.08
N VAL A 563 -45.57 -20.19 -10.12
CA VAL A 563 -45.52 -19.40 -11.35
C VAL A 563 -44.64 -20.09 -12.40
N ILE A 564 -43.50 -20.64 -12.00
CA ILE A 564 -42.58 -21.32 -12.93
C ILE A 564 -43.19 -22.63 -13.42
N ASP A 565 -43.76 -23.44 -12.52
CA ASP A 565 -44.44 -24.69 -12.87
C ASP A 565 -45.57 -24.42 -13.87
N ARG A 566 -46.40 -23.41 -13.59
CA ARG A 566 -47.50 -23.03 -14.47
C ARG A 566 -47.03 -22.51 -15.84
N ILE A 567 -45.88 -21.84 -15.93
CA ILE A 567 -45.29 -21.40 -17.21
C ILE A 567 -44.93 -22.61 -18.08
N TYR A 568 -44.34 -23.67 -17.51
CA TYR A 568 -44.00 -24.88 -18.24
C TYR A 568 -45.21 -25.77 -18.57
N GLU A 569 -46.28 -25.72 -17.77
CA GLU A 569 -47.56 -26.36 -18.12
C GLU A 569 -48.22 -25.70 -19.35
N LEU A 570 -48.09 -24.38 -19.48
CA LEU A 570 -48.77 -23.59 -20.50
C LEU A 570 -47.98 -23.47 -21.80
N GLY A 571 -46.67 -23.70 -21.78
CA GLY A 571 -45.83 -23.49 -22.95
C GLY A 571 -44.45 -24.12 -22.89
N THR A 572 -43.80 -24.19 -24.05
CA THR A 572 -42.42 -24.67 -24.17
C THR A 572 -41.42 -23.51 -24.10
N PHE A 573 -40.44 -23.64 -23.21
CA PHE A 573 -39.39 -22.66 -22.94
C PHE A 573 -38.05 -23.38 -22.75
N SER A 574 -36.95 -22.64 -22.80
CA SER A 574 -35.64 -23.17 -22.38
C SER A 574 -35.63 -23.51 -20.89
N GLU A 575 -34.70 -24.37 -20.47
CA GLU A 575 -34.52 -24.71 -19.04
C GLU A 575 -34.28 -23.44 -18.20
N THR A 576 -34.93 -23.38 -17.04
CA THR A 576 -34.86 -22.20 -16.17
C THR A 576 -33.42 -22.03 -15.68
N ASN A 577 -32.86 -20.85 -15.87
CA ASN A 577 -31.53 -20.53 -15.42
C ASN A 577 -31.56 -20.10 -13.95
N TRP A 578 -31.09 -20.98 -13.08
CA TRP A 578 -30.94 -20.75 -11.65
C TRP A 578 -29.50 -20.41 -11.23
N ASN A 579 -28.57 -20.28 -12.18
CA ASN A 579 -27.13 -20.13 -11.90
C ASN A 579 -26.75 -18.71 -11.42
N SER A 580 -27.68 -17.98 -10.82
CA SER A 580 -27.48 -16.63 -10.31
C SER A 580 -28.13 -16.47 -8.95
N ARG A 581 -27.36 -15.97 -7.97
CA ARG A 581 -27.78 -15.81 -6.58
C ARG A 581 -29.15 -15.13 -6.38
N SER A 582 -29.50 -14.15 -7.21
CA SER A 582 -30.65 -13.26 -6.95
C SER A 582 -31.58 -13.07 -8.14
N VAL A 583 -31.33 -13.77 -9.25
CA VAL A 583 -32.13 -13.63 -10.48
C VAL A 583 -32.39 -15.02 -11.03
N VAL A 584 -33.66 -15.32 -11.28
CA VAL A 584 -34.09 -16.51 -12.01
C VAL A 584 -34.58 -16.06 -13.39
N GLU A 585 -34.05 -16.67 -14.44
CA GLU A 585 -34.38 -16.32 -15.82
C GLU A 585 -35.00 -17.52 -16.56
N ILE A 586 -36.15 -17.28 -17.20
CA ILE A 586 -36.71 -18.21 -18.20
C ILE A 586 -36.57 -17.56 -19.56
N ALA A 587 -35.84 -18.21 -20.47
CA ALA A 587 -35.68 -17.73 -21.83
C ALA A 587 -36.51 -18.50 -22.86
N ALA A 588 -36.75 -17.86 -24.00
CA ALA A 588 -37.33 -18.52 -25.16
C ALA A 588 -36.45 -19.70 -25.62
N GLU A 589 -37.05 -20.71 -26.27
CA GLU A 589 -36.29 -21.84 -26.84
C GLU A 589 -35.18 -21.38 -27.80
N THR A 590 -35.47 -20.37 -28.63
CA THR A 590 -34.48 -19.76 -29.51
C THR A 590 -33.87 -18.53 -28.83
N LYS A 591 -32.56 -18.58 -28.55
CA LYS A 591 -31.81 -17.53 -27.85
C LYS A 591 -31.94 -16.12 -28.45
N SER A 592 -32.26 -15.99 -29.74
CA SER A 592 -32.44 -14.71 -30.43
C SER A 592 -33.63 -13.89 -29.92
N TYR A 593 -34.64 -14.53 -29.33
CA TYR A 593 -35.84 -13.83 -28.82
C TYR A 593 -35.68 -13.36 -27.37
N GLY A 594 -34.59 -13.73 -26.70
CA GLY A 594 -34.26 -13.31 -25.34
C GLY A 594 -35.12 -13.96 -24.26
N TRP A 595 -35.21 -13.30 -23.11
CA TRP A 595 -35.90 -13.82 -21.92
C TRP A 595 -37.39 -13.47 -21.89
N PHE A 596 -38.19 -14.39 -21.34
CA PHE A 596 -39.62 -14.21 -21.07
C PHE A 596 -39.86 -13.74 -19.64
N LEU A 597 -39.27 -14.42 -18.64
CA LEU A 597 -39.39 -14.10 -17.22
C LEU A 597 -38.02 -13.75 -16.62
N HIS A 598 -37.96 -12.64 -15.88
CA HIS A 598 -36.91 -12.31 -14.92
C HIS A 598 -37.52 -12.16 -13.53
N ALA A 599 -37.24 -13.12 -12.64
CA ALA A 599 -37.63 -13.03 -11.24
C ALA A 599 -36.45 -12.54 -10.39
N ILE A 600 -36.58 -11.35 -9.80
CA ILE A 600 -35.58 -10.79 -8.88
C ILE A 600 -35.94 -11.24 -7.47
N THR A 601 -35.17 -12.18 -6.95
CA THR A 601 -35.42 -12.88 -5.67
C THR A 601 -34.63 -12.32 -4.49
N GLY A 602 -33.63 -11.46 -4.76
CA GLY A 602 -32.74 -10.90 -3.72
C GLY A 602 -33.30 -9.71 -2.93
N GLU A 603 -34.58 -9.36 -3.04
CA GLU A 603 -35.18 -8.31 -2.22
C GLU A 603 -35.80 -8.88 -0.94
N THR A 604 -35.59 -8.20 0.19
CA THR A 604 -35.99 -8.72 1.50
C THR A 604 -37.50 -8.94 1.59
N TRP A 605 -38.31 -7.98 1.13
CA TRP A 605 -39.76 -7.99 1.38
C TRP A 605 -40.63 -8.30 0.16
N LEU A 606 -40.10 -8.14 -1.06
CA LEU A 606 -40.91 -8.25 -2.28
C LEU A 606 -40.20 -9.11 -3.32
N LEU A 607 -40.92 -10.02 -3.95
CA LEU A 607 -40.51 -10.69 -5.18
C LEU A 607 -40.88 -9.82 -6.36
N LYS A 608 -39.91 -9.50 -7.24
CA LYS A 608 -40.21 -8.79 -8.49
C LYS A 608 -40.23 -9.77 -9.65
N LEU A 609 -41.41 -10.00 -10.21
CA LEU A 609 -41.56 -10.76 -11.45
C LEU A 609 -41.64 -9.80 -12.62
N LYS A 610 -40.77 -9.98 -13.60
CA LYS A 610 -40.75 -9.19 -14.83
C LYS A 610 -41.05 -10.09 -16.01
N PHE A 611 -42.10 -9.78 -16.75
CA PHE A 611 -42.50 -10.50 -17.95
C PHE A 611 -42.25 -9.65 -19.18
N ARG A 612 -41.68 -10.24 -20.23
CA ARG A 612 -41.59 -9.63 -21.56
C ARG A 612 -42.67 -10.20 -22.46
N VAL A 613 -43.47 -9.30 -23.04
CA VAL A 613 -44.55 -9.64 -23.98
C VAL A 613 -44.58 -8.63 -25.12
N PRO A 614 -45.25 -8.90 -26.26
CA PRO A 614 -45.42 -7.92 -27.32
C PRO A 614 -46.06 -6.61 -26.84
N SER A 615 -45.71 -5.52 -27.50
CA SER A 615 -46.25 -4.21 -27.18
C SER A 615 -47.77 -4.20 -27.40
N ASN A 616 -48.50 -3.49 -26.53
CA ASN A 616 -49.96 -3.39 -26.52
C ASN A 616 -50.73 -4.67 -26.12
N THR A 617 -50.06 -5.76 -25.68
CA THR A 617 -50.77 -6.94 -25.14
C THR A 617 -51.56 -6.60 -23.87
N PHE A 618 -51.03 -5.72 -23.04
CA PHE A 618 -51.66 -5.30 -21.78
C PHE A 618 -51.64 -3.77 -21.64
N GLN A 619 -52.75 -3.22 -21.12
CA GLN A 619 -52.85 -1.82 -20.75
C GLN A 619 -52.72 -1.67 -19.24
N ALA A 620 -51.92 -0.70 -18.78
CA ALA A 620 -51.58 -0.55 -17.37
C ALA A 620 -52.80 -0.28 -16.46
N THR A 621 -53.78 0.47 -16.93
CA THR A 621 -55.02 0.78 -16.19
C THR A 621 -55.89 -0.46 -16.02
N LYS A 622 -56.10 -1.21 -17.11
CA LYS A 622 -56.89 -2.44 -17.10
C LYS A 622 -56.24 -3.54 -16.24
N LEU A 623 -54.94 -3.77 -16.42
CA LEU A 623 -54.22 -4.78 -15.65
C LEU A 623 -54.22 -4.51 -14.14
N ARG A 624 -54.19 -3.23 -13.73
CA ARG A 624 -54.32 -2.85 -12.32
C ARG A 624 -55.73 -3.04 -11.75
N ALA A 625 -56.76 -2.89 -12.59
CA ALA A 625 -58.13 -3.15 -12.19
C ALA A 625 -58.39 -4.65 -12.06
N ASP A 626 -57.86 -5.45 -12.98
CA ASP A 626 -57.99 -6.91 -13.01
C ASP A 626 -57.16 -7.58 -11.88
N LEU A 627 -56.02 -6.98 -11.52
CA LEU A 627 -55.14 -7.42 -10.43
C LEU A 627 -54.97 -6.32 -9.37
N PRO A 628 -55.95 -6.13 -8.47
CA PRO A 628 -55.87 -5.13 -7.41
C PRO A 628 -54.89 -5.61 -6.33
N LEU A 629 -53.62 -5.26 -6.51
CA LEU A 629 -52.57 -5.39 -5.50
C LEU A 629 -52.61 -4.18 -4.57
N LYS A 630 -52.72 -4.43 -3.26
CA LYS A 630 -52.64 -3.40 -2.23
C LYS A 630 -51.33 -2.63 -2.36
N THR A 631 -51.39 -1.31 -2.25
CA THR A 631 -50.19 -0.47 -2.16
C THR A 631 -49.42 -0.78 -0.88
N LEU A 632 -48.14 -0.41 -0.82
CA LEU A 632 -47.31 -0.74 0.36
C LEU A 632 -47.82 -0.03 1.63
N ASN A 633 -48.44 1.14 1.50
CA ASN A 633 -49.06 1.84 2.62
C ASN A 633 -50.32 1.17 3.20
N GLU A 634 -50.96 0.28 2.42
CA GLU A 634 -52.14 -0.49 2.87
C GLU A 634 -51.74 -1.83 3.51
N MET A 635 -50.43 -2.11 3.60
CA MET A 635 -49.85 -3.33 4.18
C MET A 635 -49.16 -2.97 5.51
N TYR A 636 -49.88 -3.13 6.62
CA TYR A 636 -49.38 -2.80 7.97
C TYR A 636 -48.34 -3.79 8.52
N ASP A 637 -48.19 -4.93 7.85
CA ASP A 637 -47.32 -6.06 8.17
C ASP A 637 -45.90 -5.94 7.57
N ILE A 638 -45.66 -4.91 6.74
CA ILE A 638 -44.37 -4.70 6.07
C ILE A 638 -43.82 -3.30 6.43
N PRO A 639 -42.54 -3.16 6.79
CA PRO A 639 -41.91 -1.88 7.11
C PRO A 639 -41.52 -1.07 5.85
N LEU A 640 -42.38 -1.07 4.83
CA LEU A 640 -42.16 -0.35 3.58
C LEU A 640 -43.32 0.61 3.31
N TYR A 641 -43.01 1.87 3.00
CA TYR A 641 -44.01 2.89 2.72
C TYR A 641 -43.90 3.36 1.26
N SER A 642 -44.98 3.22 0.50
CA SER A 642 -45.10 3.78 -0.84
C SER A 642 -46.55 3.74 -1.33
N ASN A 643 -46.98 4.83 -1.98
CA ASN A 643 -48.23 4.89 -2.73
C ASN A 643 -48.05 4.44 -4.20
N ASP A 644 -46.83 4.04 -4.60
CA ASP A 644 -46.59 3.58 -5.97
C ASP A 644 -47.40 2.31 -6.26
N PRO A 645 -48.03 2.20 -7.44
CA PRO A 645 -48.64 0.95 -7.87
C PRO A 645 -47.57 -0.13 -8.02
N ARG A 646 -47.87 -1.33 -7.49
CA ARG A 646 -46.99 -2.51 -7.53
C ARG A 646 -46.97 -3.23 -8.89
N ILE A 647 -47.76 -2.73 -9.84
CA ILE A 647 -47.79 -3.14 -11.24
C ILE A 647 -47.28 -1.99 -12.11
N LYS A 648 -46.15 -2.20 -12.79
CA LYS A 648 -45.54 -1.23 -13.71
C LYS A 648 -45.38 -1.86 -15.08
N ILE A 649 -45.86 -1.17 -16.12
CA ILE A 649 -45.61 -1.55 -17.52
C ILE A 649 -44.63 -0.54 -18.12
N LYS A 650 -43.55 -1.01 -18.72
CA LYS A 650 -42.54 -0.20 -19.40
C LYS A 650 -42.44 -0.64 -20.86
N SER A 651 -42.59 0.29 -21.79
CA SER A 651 -42.28 0.02 -23.19
C SER A 651 -40.77 -0.07 -23.36
N THR A 652 -40.26 -1.18 -23.91
CA THR A 652 -38.82 -1.33 -24.19
C THR A 652 -38.49 -0.76 -25.57
N ARG A 653 -37.22 -0.47 -25.85
CA ARG A 653 -36.78 -0.06 -27.21
C ARG A 653 -36.85 -1.29 -28.13
N GLY A 654 -38.02 -1.54 -28.71
CA GLY A 654 -38.28 -2.69 -29.58
C GLY A 654 -39.77 -3.06 -29.64
N PRO A 655 -40.12 -4.22 -30.23
CA PRO A 655 -41.52 -4.68 -30.33
C PRO A 655 -42.10 -5.19 -29.00
N LEU A 656 -41.32 -5.24 -27.92
CA LEU A 656 -41.70 -5.81 -26.63
C LEU A 656 -41.98 -4.73 -25.56
N GLN A 657 -42.83 -5.08 -24.60
CA GLN A 657 -43.04 -4.36 -23.34
C GLN A 657 -42.67 -5.24 -22.15
N GLU A 658 -42.23 -4.61 -21.06
CA GLU A 658 -41.88 -5.25 -19.80
C GLU A 658 -42.98 -4.97 -18.76
N ILE A 659 -43.53 -6.02 -18.16
CA ILE A 659 -44.52 -5.97 -17.09
C ILE A 659 -43.84 -6.38 -15.79
N GLU A 660 -43.70 -5.45 -14.86
CA GLU A 660 -43.12 -5.66 -13.53
C GLU A 660 -44.23 -5.77 -12.49
N LEU A 661 -44.33 -6.93 -11.85
CA LEU A 661 -45.20 -7.21 -10.70
C LEU A 661 -44.33 -7.32 -9.44
N ARG A 662 -44.74 -6.67 -8.36
CA ARG A 662 -44.07 -6.76 -7.05
C ARG A 662 -44.99 -7.50 -6.08
N LEU A 663 -44.62 -8.70 -5.67
CA LEU A 663 -45.46 -9.62 -4.88
C LEU A 663 -44.84 -9.86 -3.48
N HIS A 664 -45.67 -10.14 -2.49
CA HIS A 664 -45.26 -10.42 -1.11
C HIS A 664 -45.80 -11.76 -0.62
N GLY A 665 -47.13 -11.92 -0.60
CA GLY A 665 -47.82 -13.09 -0.06
C GLY A 665 -48.47 -13.93 -1.15
N TYR A 666 -48.61 -15.22 -0.92
CA TYR A 666 -49.20 -16.16 -1.89
C TYR A 666 -50.65 -15.83 -2.27
N GLU A 667 -51.43 -15.25 -1.34
CA GLU A 667 -52.81 -14.79 -1.56
C GLU A 667 -52.96 -13.77 -2.71
N GLU A 668 -51.86 -13.12 -3.10
CA GLU A 668 -51.85 -12.16 -4.20
C GLU A 668 -51.88 -12.84 -5.57
N ILE A 669 -51.40 -14.08 -5.68
CA ILE A 669 -51.43 -14.89 -6.91
C ILE A 669 -52.50 -15.98 -6.89
N ASP A 670 -53.01 -16.36 -5.71
CA ASP A 670 -54.10 -17.32 -5.54
C ASP A 670 -55.46 -16.73 -5.94
N ARG A 671 -55.54 -16.20 -7.16
CA ARG A 671 -56.72 -15.58 -7.75
C ARG A 671 -56.80 -15.99 -9.22
N PRO A 672 -57.98 -16.38 -9.74
CA PRO A 672 -58.14 -16.75 -11.15
C PRO A 672 -57.66 -15.68 -12.14
N ALA A 673 -57.78 -14.39 -11.77
CA ALA A 673 -57.33 -13.28 -12.60
C ALA A 673 -55.81 -13.27 -12.85
N PHE A 674 -55.01 -13.69 -11.87
CA PHE A 674 -53.54 -13.73 -12.02
C PHE A 674 -53.12 -14.85 -12.98
N TRP A 675 -53.73 -16.03 -12.82
CA TRP A 675 -53.45 -17.17 -13.69
C TRP A 675 -53.90 -16.90 -15.14
N HIS A 676 -55.05 -16.25 -15.34
CA HIS A 676 -55.48 -15.82 -16.67
C HIS A 676 -54.53 -14.78 -17.30
N PHE A 677 -53.98 -13.87 -16.49
CA PHE A 677 -52.93 -12.96 -16.94
C PHE A 677 -51.68 -13.73 -17.42
N LEU A 678 -51.24 -14.73 -16.66
CA LEU A 678 -50.07 -15.54 -16.99
C LEU A 678 -50.29 -16.34 -18.29
N GLU A 679 -51.45 -16.96 -18.45
CA GLU A 679 -51.88 -17.65 -19.68
C GLU A 679 -51.81 -16.72 -20.91
N THR A 680 -52.41 -15.53 -20.80
CA THR A 680 -52.39 -14.54 -21.87
C THR A 680 -50.96 -14.08 -22.20
N ALA A 681 -50.10 -13.93 -21.17
CA ALA A 681 -48.71 -13.51 -21.35
C ALA A 681 -47.86 -14.59 -22.05
N VAL A 682 -48.01 -15.85 -21.66
CA VAL A 682 -47.32 -17.00 -22.29
C VAL A 682 -47.77 -17.16 -23.73
N GLU A 683 -49.08 -17.16 -24.01
CA GLU A 683 -49.60 -17.27 -25.38
C GLU A 683 -49.10 -16.13 -26.28
N ALA A 684 -49.14 -14.89 -25.79
CA ALA A 684 -48.71 -13.73 -26.57
C ALA A 684 -47.21 -13.78 -26.89
N PHE A 685 -46.39 -14.23 -25.94
CA PHE A 685 -44.95 -14.36 -26.15
C PHE A 685 -44.62 -15.52 -27.10
N GLN A 686 -45.31 -16.65 -26.99
CA GLN A 686 -45.13 -17.79 -27.89
C GLN A 686 -45.58 -17.48 -29.31
N ARG A 687 -46.73 -16.80 -29.51
CA ARG A 687 -47.15 -16.32 -30.83
C ARG A 687 -46.10 -15.41 -31.44
N PHE A 688 -45.51 -14.52 -30.65
CA PHE A 688 -44.41 -13.68 -31.12
C PHE A 688 -43.15 -14.48 -31.48
N ALA A 689 -42.83 -15.52 -30.72
CA ALA A 689 -41.71 -16.41 -31.01
C ALA A 689 -41.95 -17.33 -32.24
N SER A 690 -43.21 -17.68 -32.53
CA SER A 690 -43.60 -18.53 -33.67
C SER A 690 -43.87 -17.75 -34.97
N ASP A 691 -44.45 -16.55 -34.89
CA ASP A 691 -44.80 -15.70 -36.04
C ASP A 691 -43.66 -14.79 -36.50
N ALA A 692 -42.51 -14.80 -35.80
CA ALA A 692 -41.34 -14.04 -36.23
C ALA A 692 -40.81 -14.60 -37.57
N PRO A 693 -40.77 -13.81 -38.65
CA PRO A 693 -40.27 -14.28 -39.93
C PRO A 693 -38.80 -14.68 -39.80
N LYS A 694 -38.43 -15.79 -40.46
CA LYS A 694 -37.05 -16.33 -40.63
C LYS A 694 -36.06 -15.36 -41.31
N THR A 695 -36.32 -14.06 -41.34
CA THR A 695 -35.47 -13.06 -41.99
C THR A 695 -34.89 -12.11 -40.96
N LEU A 696 -33.67 -12.43 -40.50
CA LEU A 696 -32.72 -11.54 -39.83
C LEU A 696 -32.37 -10.26 -40.63
N ASP A 697 -32.94 -10.08 -41.84
CA ASP A 697 -32.67 -8.97 -42.75
C ASP A 697 -33.65 -7.79 -42.65
N GLU A 698 -34.76 -7.87 -41.90
CA GLU A 698 -35.72 -6.74 -41.81
C GLU A 698 -35.36 -5.69 -40.75
N HIS A 699 -34.48 -6.00 -39.80
CA HIS A 699 -34.06 -5.07 -38.73
C HIS A 699 -32.68 -4.43 -38.93
N MET A 700 -32.04 -4.64 -40.09
CA MET A 700 -30.81 -3.95 -40.47
C MET A 700 -31.08 -2.92 -41.58
N PRO A 701 -31.63 -1.74 -41.25
CA PRO A 701 -31.99 -0.74 -42.25
C PRO A 701 -30.80 -0.31 -43.13
N TRP A 702 -29.55 -0.45 -42.65
CA TRP A 702 -28.33 -0.21 -43.46
C TRP A 702 -28.12 -1.19 -44.60
N LYS A 703 -28.55 -2.45 -44.49
CA LYS A 703 -28.49 -3.41 -45.61
C LYS A 703 -29.50 -3.07 -46.70
N LYS A 704 -30.69 -2.57 -46.33
CA LYS A 704 -31.78 -2.24 -47.26
C LYS A 704 -31.62 -0.86 -47.90
N LEU A 705 -31.12 0.12 -47.15
CA LEU A 705 -30.93 1.51 -47.60
C LEU A 705 -29.51 1.78 -48.14
N GLY A 706 -28.54 0.92 -47.86
CA GLY A 706 -27.16 1.03 -48.33
C GLY A 706 -26.56 2.41 -48.04
N LYS A 707 -26.01 3.07 -49.07
CA LYS A 707 -25.41 4.41 -48.97
C LYS A 707 -26.39 5.46 -48.39
N LYS A 708 -27.70 5.34 -48.62
CA LYS A 708 -28.69 6.28 -48.05
C LYS A 708 -28.75 6.22 -46.52
N TRP A 709 -28.47 5.08 -45.89
CA TRP A 709 -28.48 4.98 -44.43
C TRP A 709 -27.37 5.83 -43.79
N HIS A 710 -26.16 5.77 -44.34
CA HIS A 710 -25.00 6.53 -43.84
C HIS A 710 -25.14 8.05 -44.04
N LEU A 711 -26.09 8.47 -44.88
CA LEU A 711 -26.43 9.88 -45.15
C LEU A 711 -27.64 10.37 -44.34
N MET A 712 -28.36 9.47 -43.65
CA MET A 712 -29.53 9.85 -42.85
C MET A 712 -29.12 10.44 -41.50
N ARG A 713 -29.75 11.57 -41.13
CA ARG A 713 -29.54 12.25 -39.83
C ARG A 713 -30.15 11.50 -38.64
N LYS A 714 -31.05 10.55 -38.88
CA LYS A 714 -31.71 9.71 -37.85
C LYS A 714 -30.87 8.46 -37.59
N GLY A 715 -29.98 8.55 -36.63
CA GLY A 715 -29.09 7.46 -36.21
C GLY A 715 -28.08 7.85 -35.14
N PHE A 716 -27.83 9.15 -34.97
CA PHE A 716 -26.95 9.68 -33.93
C PHE A 716 -27.74 10.07 -32.66
N PRO A 717 -27.15 9.92 -31.46
CA PRO A 717 -27.76 10.38 -30.22
C PRO A 717 -28.13 11.87 -30.28
N ASN A 718 -29.26 12.25 -29.68
CA ASN A 718 -29.70 13.65 -29.64
C ASN A 718 -28.59 14.57 -29.12
N GLY A 719 -28.27 15.63 -29.88
CA GLY A 719 -27.30 16.66 -29.49
C GLY A 719 -25.91 16.56 -30.13
N LYS A 720 -25.61 15.52 -30.93
CA LYS A 720 -24.35 15.44 -31.70
C LYS A 720 -24.59 15.71 -33.19
N ARG A 721 -23.85 16.67 -33.76
CA ARG A 721 -23.79 16.92 -35.21
C ARG A 721 -22.64 16.12 -35.82
N ILE A 722 -22.82 15.66 -37.07
CA ILE A 722 -21.77 15.04 -37.87
C ILE A 722 -20.75 16.14 -38.22
N ALA A 723 -19.47 15.90 -37.95
CA ALA A 723 -18.40 16.89 -38.10
C ALA A 723 -17.74 16.90 -39.48
N TRP A 724 -17.99 15.89 -40.33
CA TRP A 724 -17.47 15.83 -41.69
C TRP A 724 -18.54 16.23 -42.72
N GLU A 725 -18.09 16.86 -43.82
CA GLU A 725 -18.96 17.20 -44.93
C GLU A 725 -19.43 15.95 -45.67
N VAL A 726 -20.70 15.98 -46.10
CA VAL A 726 -21.39 14.82 -46.69
C VAL A 726 -20.75 14.36 -48.01
N GLU A 727 -20.00 15.24 -48.67
CA GLU A 727 -19.32 15.00 -49.95
C GLU A 727 -18.15 14.02 -49.86
N VAL A 728 -17.70 13.67 -48.65
CA VAL A 728 -16.58 12.73 -48.40
C VAL A 728 -17.01 11.24 -48.46
N LEU A 729 -18.33 10.95 -48.46
CA LEU A 729 -18.93 9.60 -48.41
C LEU A 729 -19.61 9.19 -49.73
#